data_AF-A0AAQ3RBI5-F1
#
_entry.id   AF-A0AAQ3RBI5-F1
#
_cell.length_a   1.000
_cell.length_b   1.000
_cell.length_c   1.000
_cell.angle_alpha   90.00
_cell.angle_beta   90.00
_cell.angle_gamma   90.00
#
_symmetry.space_group_name_H-M   'P 1'
#
loop_
_entity.id
_entity.type
_entity.pdbx_description
1 polymer ?
#
loop_
_entity_poly.entity_id
_entity_poly.type
_entity_poly.pdbx_seq_one_letter_code
_entity_poly.pdbx_strand_id
1 'polypeptide(L)'
;MFPWFVVLSSFLSLALGDLAVLDNNAEYNDGRFGPYVTQSYRSSDVNSPRLNFMKPFTSCDDGSFLFVAPRGGKAGSKPYILDAKGHLIWTADHHYGEVYNFQAQVYKGQQYLTFFAGDDTIRGHGAGKYYMIDQHYNEFRQIHAANGVKGDLHEFQIIDGKTALITAYHVVEAKLGDTEHEGRDGYIWESLFQEIDIETGEAVFEWRASEHVKLSESFDPIGSRGSEGDPWDFFHINSVDKDLNNNYLVSSRYLRSILYISGTTGEVLWHLGGKENSFTDESDPGQDALHFVGQHHARWTDNYNSITFFDNRADWTSQEDVKSAGTKILVDTELKTVAVDRVYVNPIHDVLSTSQGSLQTLPNGNILLGYGFNAVITEFSPHGEVLCDAYIGEPSSRFGTGDVQSYRNFKFNWTGLPTTEPSFRLINGTFFTSWLGSTEVRSWSLRHAFDEDRTYDDLALFPKEGFETRLELSAGQNIRRYVAIVALDQYGKDLAWSKTIDISKDVDFWLTRGIVDAASYDAEYSSDGRDREVDFEWLSIRDSMILSVLGFAVTLTGAIVWLLSTQKKEERADTADIEQCSYHHAECKPMGVMWKIQSLLSSKLKRISYEHEHIALLEPESVEPDEASEWSVATDRGAAV
;
A
#
# COMPACT_ATOMS: atom_id res chain seq x y z
N MET A 1 -47.25 -11.58 21.59
CA MET A 1 -46.58 -12.87 21.35
C MET A 1 -45.36 -12.58 20.49
N PHE A 2 -44.19 -12.48 21.13
CA PHE A 2 -42.90 -12.37 20.44
C PHE A 2 -42.48 -13.79 20.01
N PRO A 3 -42.23 -14.07 18.72
CA PRO A 3 -41.63 -15.34 18.36
C PRO A 3 -40.15 -15.28 18.74
N TRP A 4 -39.76 -16.21 19.60
CA TRP A 4 -38.36 -16.47 19.92
C TRP A 4 -37.70 -17.08 18.68
N PHE A 5 -36.81 -16.35 18.04
CA PHE A 5 -35.83 -16.95 17.14
C PHE A 5 -34.83 -17.73 18.01
N VAL A 6 -34.96 -19.06 17.99
CA VAL A 6 -33.92 -19.95 18.50
C VAL A 6 -32.80 -19.93 17.47
N VAL A 7 -31.74 -19.18 17.75
CA VAL A 7 -30.48 -19.29 17.01
C VAL A 7 -29.85 -20.62 17.44
N LEU A 8 -30.07 -21.67 16.64
CA LEU A 8 -29.22 -22.85 16.71
C LEU A 8 -27.82 -22.40 16.26
N SER A 9 -26.89 -22.28 17.20
CA SER A 9 -25.49 -22.00 16.90
C SER A 9 -24.84 -23.25 16.29
N SER A 10 -25.11 -23.51 15.01
CA SER A 10 -24.21 -24.31 14.18
C SER A 10 -22.89 -23.55 14.09
N PHE A 11 -21.81 -24.16 14.58
CA PHE A 11 -20.47 -23.59 14.55
C PHE A 11 -20.03 -23.41 13.09
N LEU A 12 -20.20 -22.21 12.53
CA LEU A 12 -19.52 -21.82 11.31
C LEU A 12 -18.07 -21.52 11.68
N SER A 13 -17.11 -22.15 11.02
CA SER A 13 -15.71 -21.73 11.12
C SER A 13 -15.50 -20.55 10.19
N LEU A 14 -15.77 -19.37 10.72
CA LEU A 14 -15.42 -18.11 10.08
C LEU A 14 -13.94 -17.84 10.31
N ALA A 15 -13.30 -17.29 9.29
CA ALA A 15 -11.94 -16.80 9.40
C ALA A 15 -11.67 -15.73 8.34
N LEU A 16 -10.65 -14.93 8.62
CA LEU A 16 -10.06 -13.98 7.69
C LEU A 16 -9.70 -14.72 6.38
N GLY A 17 -10.25 -14.23 5.25
CA GLY A 17 -9.84 -14.67 3.91
C GLY A 17 -8.54 -13.99 3.47
N ASP A 18 -8.28 -12.82 4.04
CA ASP A 18 -7.01 -12.12 3.89
C ASP A 18 -5.85 -12.85 4.57
N LEU A 19 -4.62 -12.65 4.08
CA LEU A 19 -3.44 -13.02 4.85
C LEU A 19 -3.35 -12.10 6.06
N ALA A 20 -2.95 -12.66 7.20
CA ALA A 20 -2.66 -11.86 8.37
C ALA A 20 -1.61 -10.79 8.05
N VAL A 21 -1.78 -9.59 8.60
CA VAL A 21 -0.75 -8.56 8.54
C VAL A 21 0.53 -9.01 9.23
N LEU A 22 1.64 -8.46 8.78
CA LEU A 22 2.94 -8.74 9.37
C LEU A 22 3.15 -7.73 10.51
N ASP A 23 3.48 -8.22 11.69
CA ASP A 23 3.75 -7.41 12.87
C ASP A 23 5.23 -7.55 13.22
N ASN A 24 5.98 -6.46 13.03
CA ASN A 24 7.42 -6.35 13.21
C ASN A 24 8.18 -7.59 12.70
N ASN A 25 7.87 -8.02 11.48
CA ASN A 25 8.36 -9.28 10.97
C ASN A 25 9.79 -9.16 10.43
N ALA A 26 10.73 -9.87 11.06
CA ALA A 26 12.14 -9.84 10.68
C ALA A 26 12.40 -10.41 9.27
N GLU A 27 11.72 -11.50 8.89
CA GLU A 27 11.90 -12.11 7.55
C GLU A 27 11.43 -11.16 6.44
N TYR A 28 10.37 -10.39 6.68
CA TYR A 28 9.96 -9.29 5.81
C TYR A 28 11.05 -8.24 5.69
N ASN A 29 11.58 -7.76 6.82
CA ASN A 29 12.59 -6.72 6.82
C ASN A 29 13.88 -7.18 6.12
N ASP A 30 14.24 -8.46 6.24
CA ASP A 30 15.36 -9.10 5.55
C ASP A 30 15.09 -9.37 4.05
N GLY A 31 13.90 -9.06 3.54
CA GLY A 31 13.52 -9.24 2.14
C GLY A 31 13.25 -10.68 1.72
N ARG A 32 12.97 -11.59 2.66
CA ARG A 32 12.71 -13.02 2.39
C ARG A 32 11.45 -13.26 1.57
N PHE A 33 10.47 -12.35 1.65
CA PHE A 33 9.25 -12.40 0.84
C PHE A 33 9.40 -11.75 -0.54
N GLY A 34 10.61 -11.32 -0.90
CA GLY A 34 10.89 -10.59 -2.14
C GLY A 34 10.91 -9.07 -1.96
N PRO A 35 11.18 -8.31 -3.03
CA PRO A 35 11.41 -6.87 -2.95
C PRO A 35 10.12 -6.03 -2.90
N TYR A 36 8.98 -6.61 -3.29
CA TYR A 36 7.67 -6.01 -3.14
C TYR A 36 6.68 -7.08 -2.65
N VAL A 37 6.30 -6.98 -1.39
CA VAL A 37 5.44 -7.97 -0.73
C VAL A 37 3.99 -7.61 -0.96
N THR A 38 3.26 -8.53 -1.58
CA THR A 38 1.86 -8.36 -1.94
C THR A 38 1.01 -9.51 -1.44
N GLN A 39 -0.30 -9.33 -1.53
CA GLN A 39 -1.30 -10.36 -1.31
C GLN A 39 -2.23 -10.46 -2.51
N SER A 40 -2.65 -11.68 -2.81
CA SER A 40 -3.70 -11.99 -3.78
C SER A 40 -4.93 -12.55 -3.07
N TYR A 41 -6.08 -12.44 -3.73
CA TYR A 41 -7.38 -12.84 -3.19
C TYR A 41 -7.97 -14.00 -3.99
N ARG A 42 -8.89 -14.75 -3.38
CA ARG A 42 -9.57 -15.88 -4.04
C ARG A 42 -10.85 -15.47 -4.74
N SER A 43 -11.55 -14.49 -4.22
CA SER A 43 -12.81 -13.94 -4.72
C SER A 43 -12.61 -12.91 -5.84
N SER A 44 -11.46 -12.23 -5.86
CA SER A 44 -11.13 -11.15 -6.82
C SER A 44 -9.74 -11.34 -7.41
N ASP A 45 -9.55 -10.90 -8.66
CA ASP A 45 -8.28 -11.01 -9.37
C ASP A 45 -7.32 -9.83 -9.09
N VAL A 46 -7.71 -8.91 -8.21
CA VAL A 46 -6.85 -7.82 -7.73
C VAL A 46 -5.76 -8.34 -6.80
N ASN A 47 -4.70 -7.56 -6.65
CA ASN A 47 -3.70 -7.71 -5.61
C ASN A 47 -3.60 -6.43 -4.79
N SER A 48 -2.94 -6.49 -3.63
CA SER A 48 -2.64 -5.31 -2.82
C SER A 48 -1.24 -5.41 -2.23
N PRO A 49 -0.60 -4.29 -1.86
CA PRO A 49 0.55 -4.32 -0.98
C PRO A 49 0.17 -5.01 0.34
N ARG A 50 1.09 -5.80 0.90
CA ARG A 50 0.97 -6.37 2.24
C ARG A 50 1.90 -5.60 3.17
N LEU A 51 1.32 -5.03 4.22
CA LEU A 51 2.03 -4.13 5.12
C LEU A 51 2.78 -4.93 6.19
N ASN A 52 3.93 -4.40 6.59
CA ASN A 52 4.61 -4.77 7.82
C ASN A 52 4.46 -3.63 8.83
N PHE A 53 3.70 -3.86 9.89
CA PHE A 53 3.50 -2.90 10.97
C PHE A 53 4.65 -3.01 11.96
N MET A 54 5.51 -1.99 12.02
CA MET A 54 6.53 -1.92 13.06
C MET A 54 5.95 -1.41 14.37
N LYS A 55 4.87 -0.62 14.27
CA LYS A 55 4.00 -0.28 15.39
C LYS A 55 2.54 -0.39 14.94
N PRO A 56 1.71 -1.22 15.61
CA PRO A 56 0.32 -1.41 15.22
C PRO A 56 -0.50 -0.13 15.18
N PHE A 57 -1.48 -0.09 14.28
CA PHE A 57 -2.35 1.07 14.07
C PHE A 57 -3.44 1.23 15.14
N THR A 58 -3.45 0.42 16.19
CA THR A 58 -4.44 0.51 17.29
C THR A 58 -4.48 1.87 17.98
N SER A 59 -3.37 2.61 17.97
CA SER A 59 -3.26 3.95 18.56
C SER A 59 -3.44 5.09 17.55
N CYS A 60 -3.66 4.77 16.27
CA CYS A 60 -3.85 5.75 15.19
C CYS A 60 -5.05 5.43 14.29
N ASP A 61 -5.89 4.47 14.67
CA ASP A 61 -7.16 4.20 14.03
C ASP A 61 -8.20 5.24 14.51
N ASP A 62 -8.36 6.29 13.70
CA ASP A 62 -9.34 7.36 13.85
C ASP A 62 -10.56 7.16 12.93
N GLY A 63 -10.69 5.97 12.32
CA GLY A 63 -11.73 5.63 11.35
C GLY A 63 -11.46 6.12 9.92
N SER A 64 -10.32 6.77 9.66
CA SER A 64 -9.89 7.13 8.31
C SER A 64 -9.12 6.01 7.62
N PHE A 65 -8.97 6.12 6.31
CA PHE A 65 -8.28 5.15 5.46
C PHE A 65 -6.92 5.68 5.00
N LEU A 66 -5.99 4.76 4.72
CA LEU A 66 -4.68 5.07 4.14
C LEU A 66 -4.80 5.15 2.61
N PHE A 67 -4.23 6.20 2.04
CA PHE A 67 -4.17 6.45 0.61
C PHE A 67 -2.71 6.38 0.18
N VAL A 68 -2.39 5.37 -0.63
CA VAL A 68 -1.03 5.07 -1.07
C VAL A 68 -1.02 4.76 -2.56
N ALA A 69 0.09 5.08 -3.23
CA ALA A 69 0.29 4.77 -4.64
C ALA A 69 1.68 4.15 -4.86
N PRO A 70 1.88 2.87 -4.46
CA PRO A 70 3.12 2.16 -4.68
C PRO A 70 3.47 2.11 -6.17
N ARG A 71 4.73 2.42 -6.49
CA ARG A 71 5.36 2.40 -7.82
C ARG A 71 6.84 2.07 -7.67
N GLY A 72 7.60 2.04 -8.77
CA GLY A 72 9.06 1.94 -8.74
C GLY A 72 9.59 0.72 -9.51
N GLY A 73 10.85 0.35 -9.25
CA GLY A 73 11.53 -0.70 -10.02
C GLY A 73 10.91 -2.10 -9.89
N LYS A 74 10.09 -2.33 -8.86
CA LYS A 74 9.45 -3.64 -8.57
C LYS A 74 7.94 -3.54 -8.35
N ALA A 75 7.44 -2.43 -7.81
CA ALA A 75 6.01 -2.24 -7.60
C ALA A 75 5.33 -1.70 -8.87
N GLY A 76 4.23 -2.36 -9.28
CA GLY A 76 3.38 -1.86 -10.35
C GLY A 76 2.52 -0.68 -9.88
N SER A 77 2.55 0.41 -10.64
CA SER A 77 1.90 1.69 -10.30
C SER A 77 0.37 1.58 -10.27
N LYS A 78 -0.22 1.70 -9.08
CA LYS A 78 -1.68 1.75 -8.84
C LYS A 78 -2.01 2.52 -7.55
N PRO A 79 -3.15 3.22 -7.48
CA PRO A 79 -3.67 3.76 -6.23
C PRO A 79 -4.33 2.68 -5.39
N TYR A 80 -4.18 2.75 -4.07
CA TYR A 80 -4.82 1.87 -3.11
C TYR A 80 -5.40 2.67 -1.95
N ILE A 81 -6.64 2.33 -1.59
CA ILE A 81 -7.23 2.68 -0.31
C ILE A 81 -7.12 1.45 0.59
N LEU A 82 -6.52 1.61 1.76
CA LEU A 82 -6.35 0.56 2.76
C LEU A 82 -7.00 0.98 4.08
N ASP A 83 -7.55 0.03 4.83
CA ASP A 83 -8.01 0.30 6.20
C ASP A 83 -6.83 0.42 7.19
N ALA A 84 -7.13 0.82 8.43
CA ALA A 84 -6.13 0.93 9.49
C ALA A 84 -5.44 -0.40 9.82
N LYS A 85 -6.02 -1.55 9.41
CA LYS A 85 -5.43 -2.87 9.57
C LYS A 85 -4.65 -3.29 8.32
N GLY A 86 -4.54 -2.45 7.29
CA GLY A 86 -3.81 -2.75 6.06
C GLY A 86 -4.58 -3.63 5.09
N HIS A 87 -5.88 -3.87 5.29
CA HIS A 87 -6.70 -4.58 4.31
C HIS A 87 -7.10 -3.66 3.16
N LEU A 88 -7.23 -4.24 1.97
CA LEU A 88 -7.70 -3.52 0.79
C LEU A 88 -9.13 -3.03 0.99
N ILE A 89 -9.38 -1.76 0.65
CA ILE A 89 -10.72 -1.23 0.42
C ILE A 89 -10.95 -1.10 -1.07
N TRP A 90 -10.05 -0.43 -1.78
CA TRP A 90 -10.17 -0.18 -3.21
C TRP A 90 -8.81 -0.10 -3.90
N THR A 91 -8.77 -0.49 -5.16
CA THR A 91 -7.69 -0.17 -6.11
C THR A 91 -8.26 -0.04 -7.51
N ALA A 92 -7.53 0.64 -8.40
CA ALA A 92 -7.90 0.73 -9.80
C ALA A 92 -7.88 -0.65 -10.48
N ASP A 93 -8.95 -0.94 -11.22
CA ASP A 93 -9.13 -2.17 -12.00
C ASP A 93 -8.35 -2.14 -13.34
N HIS A 94 -7.83 -0.98 -13.72
CA HIS A 94 -6.97 -0.78 -14.89
C HIS A 94 -5.74 0.05 -14.56
N HIS A 95 -4.79 0.11 -15.51
CA HIS A 95 -3.57 0.90 -15.38
C HIS A 95 -3.77 2.29 -15.97
N TYR A 96 -3.41 3.32 -15.20
CA TYR A 96 -3.46 4.73 -15.62
C TYR A 96 -2.11 5.27 -16.12
N GLY A 97 -1.07 4.43 -16.15
CA GLY A 97 0.34 4.87 -16.20
C GLY A 97 0.89 4.97 -14.79
N GLU A 98 1.85 5.87 -14.58
CA GLU A 98 2.42 6.12 -13.26
C GLU A 98 1.53 7.03 -12.43
N VAL A 99 1.20 6.62 -11.21
CA VAL A 99 0.22 7.30 -10.35
C VAL A 99 0.91 8.02 -9.20
N TYR A 100 0.58 9.31 -9.04
CA TYR A 100 1.15 10.19 -8.03
C TYR A 100 0.05 10.97 -7.30
N ASN A 101 0.34 11.42 -6.07
CA ASN A 101 -0.55 12.27 -5.27
C ASN A 101 -1.98 11.70 -5.10
N PHE A 102 -2.10 10.41 -4.79
CA PHE A 102 -3.40 9.79 -4.55
C PHE A 102 -4.00 10.27 -3.23
N GLN A 103 -5.12 10.99 -3.29
CA GLN A 103 -5.77 11.61 -2.14
C GLN A 103 -7.28 11.78 -2.34
N ALA A 104 -8.02 12.06 -1.27
CA ALA A 104 -9.42 12.47 -1.34
C ALA A 104 -9.56 13.99 -1.20
N GLN A 105 -10.34 14.62 -2.08
CA GLN A 105 -10.57 16.06 -2.07
C GLN A 105 -12.04 16.40 -2.25
N VAL A 106 -12.46 17.58 -1.80
CA VAL A 106 -13.84 18.04 -1.91
C VAL A 106 -13.98 19.01 -3.09
N TYR A 107 -14.94 18.73 -3.97
CA TYR A 107 -15.33 19.62 -5.07
C TYR A 107 -16.84 19.82 -5.03
N LYS A 108 -17.30 21.07 -4.97
CA LYS A 108 -18.71 21.46 -4.90
C LYS A 108 -19.54 20.65 -3.87
N GLY A 109 -18.93 20.38 -2.71
CA GLY A 109 -19.56 19.65 -1.59
C GLY A 109 -19.61 18.14 -1.73
N GLN A 110 -19.00 17.56 -2.77
CA GLN A 110 -18.86 16.12 -2.97
C GLN A 110 -17.39 15.69 -2.85
N GLN A 111 -17.15 14.48 -2.36
CA GLN A 111 -15.79 13.92 -2.28
C GLN A 111 -15.42 13.22 -3.58
N TYR A 112 -14.16 13.41 -4.00
CA TYR A 112 -13.57 12.73 -5.14
C TYR A 112 -12.21 12.16 -4.75
N LEU A 113 -11.88 10.98 -5.26
CA LEU A 113 -10.51 10.54 -5.31
C LEU A 113 -9.81 11.32 -6.41
N THR A 114 -8.58 11.74 -6.13
CA THR A 114 -7.78 12.55 -7.03
C THR A 114 -6.36 12.04 -7.09
N PHE A 115 -5.77 12.04 -8.28
CA PHE A 115 -4.37 11.67 -8.50
C PHE A 115 -3.89 12.18 -9.86
N PHE A 116 -2.58 12.37 -9.98
CA PHE A 116 -1.92 12.47 -11.27
C PHE A 116 -1.76 11.08 -11.88
N ALA A 117 -1.92 10.96 -13.20
CA ALA A 117 -1.38 9.82 -13.93
C ALA A 117 -0.74 10.20 -15.27
N GLY A 118 0.39 9.56 -15.59
CA GLY A 118 1.14 9.84 -16.81
C GLY A 118 2.47 9.10 -16.92
N ASP A 119 3.37 9.70 -17.69
CA ASP A 119 4.76 9.25 -17.86
C ASP A 119 5.67 10.01 -16.89
N ASP A 120 6.52 9.30 -16.14
CA ASP A 120 7.49 9.85 -15.19
C ASP A 120 8.95 9.66 -15.61
N THR A 121 9.20 9.17 -16.82
CA THR A 121 10.55 8.96 -17.37
C THR A 121 11.28 10.26 -17.70
N ILE A 122 10.64 11.41 -17.45
CA ILE A 122 11.13 12.76 -17.76
C ILE A 122 11.94 13.33 -16.60
N ARG A 123 13.02 12.61 -16.25
CA ARG A 123 14.08 13.04 -15.29
C ARG A 123 13.55 13.64 -13.96
N GLY A 124 12.53 13.03 -13.37
CA GLY A 124 11.96 13.45 -12.09
C GLY A 124 10.73 14.36 -12.22
N HIS A 125 10.25 14.62 -13.43
CA HIS A 125 9.00 15.33 -13.71
C HIS A 125 7.99 14.41 -14.40
N GLY A 126 6.72 14.80 -14.32
CA GLY A 126 5.61 14.11 -14.96
C GLY A 126 5.21 14.74 -16.28
N ALA A 127 4.74 13.92 -17.21
CA ALA A 127 3.96 14.33 -18.36
C ALA A 127 2.63 13.58 -18.37
N GLY A 128 1.61 14.19 -17.81
CA GLY A 128 0.31 13.54 -17.65
C GLY A 128 -0.84 14.51 -17.46
N LYS A 129 -1.83 14.02 -16.73
CA LYS A 129 -3.09 14.70 -16.41
C LYS A 129 -3.59 14.21 -15.07
N TYR A 130 -4.58 14.89 -14.51
CA TYR A 130 -5.13 14.57 -13.20
C TYR A 130 -6.53 13.99 -13.34
N TYR A 131 -6.84 13.00 -12.53
CA TYR A 131 -8.13 12.31 -12.55
C TYR A 131 -8.93 12.68 -11.31
N MET A 132 -10.24 12.83 -11.48
CA MET A 132 -11.22 12.92 -10.40
C MET A 132 -12.17 11.73 -10.54
N ILE A 133 -12.23 10.88 -9.51
CA ILE A 133 -13.07 9.68 -9.47
C ILE A 133 -14.10 9.85 -8.35
N ASP A 134 -15.37 9.57 -8.64
CA ASP A 134 -16.46 9.73 -7.68
C ASP A 134 -16.55 8.58 -6.66
N GLN A 135 -17.50 8.67 -5.72
CA GLN A 135 -17.74 7.65 -4.69
C GLN A 135 -18.24 6.30 -5.24
N HIS A 136 -18.71 6.26 -6.49
CA HIS A 136 -19.10 5.03 -7.18
C HIS A 136 -17.95 4.45 -8.02
N TYR A 137 -16.77 5.06 -7.94
CA TYR A 137 -15.56 4.72 -8.69
C TYR A 137 -15.66 4.98 -10.20
N ASN A 138 -16.54 5.89 -10.62
CA ASN A 138 -16.58 6.35 -12.00
C ASN A 138 -15.67 7.56 -12.19
N GLU A 139 -14.99 7.62 -13.33
CA GLU A 139 -14.27 8.83 -13.71
C GLU A 139 -15.27 9.98 -13.91
N PHE A 140 -15.13 11.01 -13.08
CA PHE A 140 -15.95 12.22 -13.17
C PHE A 140 -15.34 13.23 -14.14
N ARG A 141 -14.02 13.44 -14.06
CA ARG A 141 -13.32 14.45 -14.86
C ARG A 141 -11.82 14.17 -14.95
N GLN A 142 -11.25 14.58 -16.08
CA GLN A 142 -9.81 14.75 -16.25
C GLN A 142 -9.47 16.24 -16.27
N ILE A 143 -8.42 16.63 -15.55
CA ILE A 143 -7.87 17.98 -15.52
C ILE A 143 -6.53 17.99 -16.26
N HIS A 144 -6.34 18.99 -17.10
CA HIS A 144 -5.14 19.18 -17.89
C HIS A 144 -4.49 20.51 -17.53
N ALA A 145 -3.17 20.57 -17.69
CA ALA A 145 -2.49 21.86 -17.75
C ALA A 145 -2.94 22.65 -18.99
N ALA A 146 -2.97 23.96 -18.86
CA ALA A 146 -3.34 24.89 -19.93
C ALA A 146 -2.12 25.26 -20.79
N ASN A 147 -2.35 26.07 -21.83
CA ASN A 147 -1.28 26.71 -22.63
C ASN A 147 -0.32 25.73 -23.34
N GLY A 148 -0.79 24.52 -23.63
CA GLY A 148 -0.05 23.55 -24.46
C GLY A 148 1.05 22.77 -23.73
N VAL A 149 1.17 22.92 -22.40
CA VAL A 149 2.05 22.08 -21.58
C VAL A 149 1.29 20.88 -21.00
N LYS A 150 2.01 19.86 -20.52
CA LYS A 150 1.42 18.72 -19.82
C LYS A 150 1.46 18.96 -18.32
N GLY A 151 0.49 18.39 -17.60
CA GLY A 151 0.51 18.42 -16.13
C GLY A 151 1.70 17.61 -15.62
N ASP A 152 2.27 18.07 -14.51
CA ASP A 152 3.39 17.44 -13.83
C ASP A 152 2.92 16.66 -12.57
N LEU A 153 3.74 15.70 -12.16
CA LEU A 153 3.42 14.75 -11.11
C LEU A 153 3.38 15.33 -9.69
N HIS A 154 3.91 16.54 -9.45
CA HIS A 154 4.22 17.01 -8.10
C HIS A 154 3.04 17.58 -7.33
N GLU A 155 2.09 18.26 -7.99
CA GLU A 155 0.96 18.89 -7.28
C GLU A 155 -0.39 18.69 -7.96
N PHE A 156 -1.42 18.44 -7.14
CA PHE A 156 -2.82 18.55 -7.53
C PHE A 156 -3.72 18.86 -6.33
N GLN A 157 -4.06 20.13 -6.13
CA GLN A 157 -4.85 20.58 -4.98
C GLN A 157 -6.06 21.41 -5.43
N ILE A 158 -7.26 20.99 -5.06
CA ILE A 158 -8.51 21.70 -5.32
C ILE A 158 -8.64 22.84 -4.31
N ILE A 159 -8.90 24.05 -4.82
CA ILE A 159 -9.08 25.27 -4.04
C ILE A 159 -10.54 25.70 -4.13
N ASP A 160 -11.15 25.90 -2.96
CA ASP A 160 -12.51 26.41 -2.77
C ASP A 160 -13.61 25.70 -3.59
N GLY A 161 -13.36 24.46 -4.02
CA GLY A 161 -14.25 23.71 -4.90
C GLY A 161 -14.49 24.36 -6.27
N LYS A 162 -13.54 25.16 -6.76
CA LYS A 162 -13.62 25.91 -8.03
C LYS A 162 -12.43 25.67 -8.93
N THR A 163 -11.24 25.89 -8.41
CA THR A 163 -9.98 25.82 -9.16
C THR A 163 -9.10 24.68 -8.65
N ALA A 164 -8.06 24.34 -9.39
CA ALA A 164 -7.04 23.38 -8.98
C ALA A 164 -5.63 23.96 -9.21
N LEU A 165 -4.78 23.85 -8.20
CA LEU A 165 -3.34 24.09 -8.33
C LEU A 165 -2.68 22.85 -8.90
N ILE A 166 -1.89 23.06 -9.94
CA ILE A 166 -1.09 22.02 -10.60
C ILE A 166 0.29 22.55 -10.92
N THR A 167 1.28 21.67 -10.95
CA THR A 167 2.61 21.97 -11.49
C THR A 167 2.69 21.58 -12.96
N ALA A 168 3.63 22.17 -13.69
CA ALA A 168 3.97 21.75 -15.05
C ALA A 168 5.43 22.12 -15.36
N TYR A 169 5.94 21.51 -16.43
CA TYR A 169 7.28 21.77 -16.95
C TYR A 169 7.25 22.03 -18.45
N HIS A 170 8.18 22.86 -18.90
CA HIS A 170 8.38 23.14 -20.32
C HIS A 170 9.86 23.38 -20.62
N VAL A 171 10.39 22.83 -21.71
CA VAL A 171 11.75 23.16 -22.14
C VAL A 171 11.75 24.52 -22.81
N VAL A 172 12.63 25.43 -22.37
CA VAL A 172 12.77 26.75 -22.96
C VAL A 172 14.23 27.14 -23.14
N GLU A 173 14.51 27.95 -24.15
CA GLU A 173 15.80 28.64 -24.26
C GLU A 173 15.94 29.65 -23.13
N ALA A 174 17.10 29.68 -22.50
CA ALA A 174 17.42 30.62 -21.42
C ALA A 174 18.85 31.13 -21.55
N LYS A 175 19.06 32.37 -21.10
CA LYS A 175 20.39 32.95 -20.96
C LYS A 175 21.01 32.43 -19.68
N LEU A 176 22.12 31.71 -19.80
CA LEU A 176 22.83 31.11 -18.65
C LEU A 176 23.86 32.07 -18.03
N GLY A 177 23.69 33.38 -18.28
CA GLY A 177 24.70 34.41 -18.00
C GLY A 177 25.03 34.60 -16.52
N ASP A 178 24.15 34.22 -15.60
CA ASP A 178 24.36 34.27 -14.16
C ASP A 178 24.91 32.96 -13.57
N THR A 179 25.13 31.95 -14.40
CA THR A 179 25.70 30.64 -14.02
C THR A 179 27.21 30.56 -14.31
N GLU A 180 27.86 29.43 -14.01
CA GLU A 180 29.24 29.16 -14.45
C GLU A 180 29.41 29.06 -15.98
N HIS A 181 28.32 29.05 -16.76
CA HIS A 181 28.32 29.10 -18.24
C HIS A 181 28.11 30.53 -18.78
N GLU A 182 28.61 31.55 -18.08
CA GLU A 182 28.51 32.96 -18.47
C GLU A 182 28.75 33.18 -19.98
N GLY A 183 27.87 33.97 -20.61
CA GLY A 183 27.96 34.31 -22.03
C GLY A 183 27.44 33.24 -23.00
N ARG A 184 26.77 32.20 -22.50
CA ARG A 184 26.11 31.17 -23.32
C ARG A 184 24.59 31.21 -23.17
N ASP A 185 23.93 30.98 -24.29
CA ASP A 185 22.52 30.59 -24.31
C ASP A 185 22.45 29.05 -24.16
N GLY A 186 21.39 28.55 -23.55
CA GLY A 186 21.17 27.13 -23.36
C GLY A 186 19.70 26.83 -23.11
N TYR A 187 19.41 25.67 -22.54
CA TYR A 187 18.05 25.19 -22.31
C TYR A 187 17.85 24.84 -20.84
N ILE A 188 16.69 25.22 -20.31
CA ILE A 188 16.26 24.86 -18.96
C ILE A 188 14.92 24.13 -19.00
N TRP A 189 14.68 23.35 -17.96
CA TRP A 189 13.33 22.96 -17.58
C TRP A 189 12.68 24.13 -16.85
N GLU A 190 11.81 24.86 -17.53
CA GLU A 190 10.98 25.88 -16.89
C GLU A 190 10.04 25.20 -15.91
N SER A 191 10.24 25.48 -14.62
CA SER A 191 9.32 25.09 -13.57
C SER A 191 8.20 26.10 -13.48
N LEU A 192 6.96 25.66 -13.59
CA LEU A 192 5.80 26.53 -13.50
C LEU A 192 4.66 25.88 -12.72
N PHE A 193 3.74 26.70 -12.24
CA PHE A 193 2.46 26.23 -11.73
C PHE A 193 1.30 27.01 -12.35
N GLN A 194 0.14 26.37 -12.37
CA GLN A 194 -1.10 26.96 -12.85
C GLN A 194 -2.18 26.80 -11.79
N GLU A 195 -3.02 27.82 -11.66
CA GLU A 195 -4.35 27.67 -11.07
C GLU A 195 -5.33 27.50 -12.23
N ILE A 196 -5.95 26.32 -12.32
CA ILE A 196 -6.87 25.94 -13.40
C ILE A 196 -8.30 26.05 -12.90
N ASP A 197 -9.18 26.73 -13.64
CA ASP A 197 -10.62 26.59 -13.42
C ASP A 197 -11.06 25.16 -13.81
N ILE A 198 -11.62 24.42 -12.85
CA ILE A 198 -11.95 23.00 -13.04
C ILE A 198 -13.06 22.81 -14.09
N GLU A 199 -13.95 23.79 -14.26
CA GLU A 199 -15.08 23.70 -15.20
C GLU A 199 -14.65 24.00 -16.62
N THR A 200 -13.90 25.09 -16.82
CA THR A 200 -13.50 25.57 -18.15
C THR A 200 -12.20 24.95 -18.64
N GLY A 201 -11.30 24.53 -17.74
CA GLY A 201 -9.95 24.09 -18.05
C GLY A 201 -8.98 25.22 -18.38
N GLU A 202 -9.37 26.48 -18.16
CA GLU A 202 -8.53 27.65 -18.40
C GLU A 202 -7.61 27.92 -17.20
N ALA A 203 -6.36 28.30 -17.46
CA ALA A 203 -5.49 28.84 -16.41
C ALA A 203 -5.96 30.26 -16.03
N VAL A 204 -6.42 30.42 -14.80
CA VAL A 204 -6.76 31.73 -14.22
C VAL A 204 -5.52 32.43 -13.65
N PHE A 205 -4.45 31.67 -13.39
CA PHE A 205 -3.14 32.16 -13.02
C PHE A 205 -2.05 31.20 -13.52
N GLU A 206 -0.92 31.72 -13.98
CA GLU A 206 0.28 30.96 -14.35
C GLU A 206 1.50 31.74 -13.88
N TRP A 207 2.46 31.02 -13.28
CA TRP A 207 3.72 31.60 -12.80
C TRP A 207 4.90 30.75 -13.25
N ARG A 208 5.95 31.38 -13.75
CA ARG A 208 7.15 30.75 -14.33
C ARG A 208 8.38 31.15 -13.53
N ALA A 209 9.15 30.17 -13.08
CA ALA A 209 10.28 30.42 -12.18
C ALA A 209 11.33 31.35 -12.80
N SER A 210 11.69 31.16 -14.07
CA SER A 210 12.77 31.93 -14.70
C SER A 210 12.47 33.43 -14.87
N GLU A 211 11.20 33.83 -14.79
CA GLU A 211 10.79 35.24 -14.87
C GLU A 211 11.00 35.99 -13.55
N HIS A 212 11.16 35.26 -12.44
CA HIS A 212 11.14 35.81 -11.09
C HIS A 212 12.34 35.43 -10.23
N VAL A 213 13.08 34.38 -10.59
CA VAL A 213 14.17 33.82 -9.79
C VAL A 213 15.43 33.68 -10.65
N LYS A 214 16.60 34.02 -10.09
CA LYS A 214 17.87 33.90 -10.81
C LYS A 214 18.31 32.43 -10.84
N LEU A 215 18.89 31.99 -11.94
CA LEU A 215 19.38 30.62 -12.09
C LEU A 215 20.49 30.30 -11.10
N SER A 216 21.34 31.30 -10.82
CA SER A 216 22.43 31.26 -9.83
C SER A 216 21.98 30.97 -8.39
N GLU A 217 20.69 31.08 -8.09
CA GLU A 217 20.15 30.75 -6.77
C GLU A 217 20.17 29.24 -6.51
N SER A 218 20.13 28.41 -7.57
CA SER A 218 20.15 26.94 -7.47
C SER A 218 21.38 26.41 -6.72
N PHE A 219 21.15 25.46 -5.82
CA PHE A 219 22.20 24.64 -5.20
C PHE A 219 22.54 23.40 -6.05
N ASP A 220 21.69 23.01 -7.00
CA ASP A 220 22.04 22.01 -8.02
C ASP A 220 22.88 22.68 -9.11
N PRO A 221 24.17 22.36 -9.28
CA PRO A 221 25.01 23.00 -10.28
C PRO A 221 24.62 22.57 -11.69
N ILE A 222 24.63 23.49 -12.67
CA ILE A 222 24.30 23.14 -14.06
C ILE A 222 25.27 22.08 -14.62
N GLY A 223 26.57 22.18 -14.32
CA GLY A 223 27.55 21.18 -14.73
C GLY A 223 27.61 21.04 -16.26
N SER A 224 27.43 19.82 -16.80
CA SER A 224 27.41 19.58 -18.25
C SER A 224 26.02 19.65 -18.89
N ARG A 225 24.97 19.98 -18.12
CA ARG A 225 23.59 20.14 -18.60
C ARG A 225 23.43 21.50 -19.29
N GLY A 226 22.20 21.82 -19.71
CA GLY A 226 21.86 23.09 -20.36
C GLY A 226 21.77 23.00 -21.89
N SER A 227 21.72 21.79 -22.45
CA SER A 227 21.50 21.56 -23.88
C SER A 227 20.04 21.21 -24.15
N GLU A 228 19.56 21.31 -25.39
CA GLU A 228 18.15 20.99 -25.71
C GLU A 228 17.76 19.55 -25.34
N GLY A 229 18.67 18.59 -25.56
CA GLY A 229 18.47 17.18 -25.18
C GLY A 229 18.78 16.86 -23.72
N ASP A 230 19.34 17.82 -22.98
CA ASP A 230 19.60 17.72 -21.55
C ASP A 230 19.42 19.09 -20.88
N PRO A 231 18.18 19.60 -20.79
CA PRO A 231 17.92 20.90 -20.18
C PRO A 231 18.21 20.84 -18.68
N TRP A 232 18.67 21.96 -18.13
CA TRP A 232 18.95 22.03 -16.70
C TRP A 232 17.68 22.42 -15.92
N ASP A 233 17.37 21.63 -14.89
CA ASP A 233 16.32 21.95 -13.93
C ASP A 233 16.95 22.67 -12.73
N PHE A 234 16.84 24.00 -12.73
CA PHE A 234 17.46 24.84 -11.70
C PHE A 234 16.54 25.07 -10.48
N PHE A 235 15.23 24.88 -10.64
CA PHE A 235 14.23 25.25 -9.64
C PHE A 235 13.60 24.03 -8.98
N HIS A 236 13.17 23.02 -9.75
CA HIS A 236 12.51 21.82 -9.26
C HIS A 236 11.36 22.09 -8.27
N ILE A 237 10.23 22.54 -8.81
CA ILE A 237 9.00 22.77 -8.05
C ILE A 237 8.41 21.45 -7.57
N ASN A 238 8.01 21.36 -6.30
CA ASN A 238 7.46 20.10 -5.77
C ASN A 238 6.20 20.24 -4.89
N SER A 239 5.78 21.45 -4.59
CA SER A 239 4.48 21.71 -3.96
C SER A 239 4.07 23.17 -4.14
N VAL A 240 2.76 23.37 -4.21
CA VAL A 240 2.10 24.68 -4.25
C VAL A 240 0.92 24.63 -3.30
N ASP A 241 0.76 25.67 -2.49
CA ASP A 241 -0.39 25.89 -1.62
C ASP A 241 -0.90 27.33 -1.79
N LYS A 242 -2.13 27.62 -1.39
CA LYS A 242 -2.72 28.96 -1.55
C LYS A 242 -3.39 29.43 -0.27
N ASP A 243 -3.20 30.70 0.05
CA ASP A 243 -3.81 31.33 1.22
C ASP A 243 -5.10 32.10 0.91
N LEU A 244 -5.72 32.65 1.96
CA LEU A 244 -6.94 33.45 1.83
C LEU A 244 -6.72 34.81 1.14
N ASN A 245 -5.47 35.27 1.03
CA ASN A 245 -5.12 36.48 0.28
C ASN A 245 -4.92 36.21 -1.22
N ASN A 246 -5.14 34.96 -1.65
CA ASN A 246 -4.86 34.44 -2.99
C ASN A 246 -3.38 34.42 -3.37
N ASN A 247 -2.47 34.48 -2.39
CA ASN A 247 -1.04 34.31 -2.62
C ASN A 247 -0.65 32.83 -2.53
N TYR A 248 0.47 32.49 -3.14
CA TYR A 248 0.92 31.11 -3.28
C TYR A 248 2.16 30.84 -2.43
N LEU A 249 2.17 29.71 -1.75
CA LEU A 249 3.35 29.16 -1.10
C LEU A 249 3.93 28.07 -2.00
N VAL A 250 5.18 28.22 -2.43
CA VAL A 250 5.82 27.32 -3.42
C VAL A 250 7.11 26.76 -2.84
N SER A 251 7.26 25.44 -2.87
CA SER A 251 8.50 24.78 -2.47
C SER A 251 9.37 24.46 -3.67
N SER A 252 10.64 24.82 -3.58
CA SER A 252 11.67 24.50 -4.56
C SER A 252 12.75 23.61 -3.94
N ARG A 253 12.89 22.39 -4.47
CA ARG A 253 13.89 21.43 -4.00
C ARG A 253 15.32 21.95 -4.18
N TYR A 254 15.63 22.54 -5.34
CA TYR A 254 17.00 22.93 -5.69
C TYR A 254 17.39 24.33 -5.22
N LEU A 255 16.43 25.20 -4.89
CA LEU A 255 16.76 26.43 -4.16
C LEU A 255 16.93 26.21 -2.66
N ARG A 256 16.50 25.03 -2.15
CA ARG A 256 16.42 24.74 -0.71
C ARG A 256 15.63 25.84 0.02
N SER A 257 14.51 26.23 -0.59
CA SER A 257 13.74 27.39 -0.18
C SER A 257 12.24 27.20 -0.40
N ILE A 258 11.45 27.84 0.44
CA ILE A 258 10.00 27.99 0.30
C ILE A 258 9.72 29.46 0.00
N LEU A 259 9.07 29.73 -1.13
CA LEU A 259 8.77 31.06 -1.65
C LEU A 259 7.32 31.40 -1.38
N TYR A 260 7.03 32.67 -1.14
CA TYR A 260 5.67 33.20 -1.09
C TYR A 260 5.47 34.24 -2.17
N ILE A 261 4.47 34.01 -3.01
CA ILE A 261 4.30 34.67 -4.30
C ILE A 261 2.97 35.41 -4.31
N SER A 262 3.02 36.67 -4.75
CA SER A 262 1.84 37.50 -4.97
C SER A 262 0.94 36.89 -6.03
N GLY A 263 -0.30 36.54 -5.68
CA GLY A 263 -1.26 36.03 -6.67
C GLY A 263 -1.85 37.10 -7.59
N THR A 264 -1.48 38.36 -7.39
CA THR A 264 -1.88 39.47 -8.26
C THR A 264 -0.77 39.86 -9.23
N THR A 265 0.48 39.90 -8.77
CA THR A 265 1.62 40.43 -9.55
C THR A 265 2.60 39.35 -9.99
N GLY A 266 2.56 38.15 -9.41
CA GLY A 266 3.57 37.11 -9.60
C GLY A 266 4.90 37.39 -8.91
N GLU A 267 5.05 38.53 -8.24
CA GLU A 267 6.28 38.88 -7.53
C GLU A 267 6.51 37.96 -6.32
N VAL A 268 7.77 37.56 -6.11
CA VAL A 268 8.18 36.86 -4.90
C VAL A 268 8.22 37.87 -3.75
N LEU A 269 7.35 37.68 -2.76
CA LEU A 269 7.20 38.55 -1.61
C LEU A 269 8.23 38.27 -0.52
N TRP A 270 8.66 37.00 -0.41
CA TRP A 270 9.76 36.57 0.45
C TRP A 270 10.22 35.15 0.11
N HIS A 271 11.44 34.84 0.51
CA HIS A 271 12.01 33.49 0.54
C HIS A 271 12.25 33.06 1.98
N LEU A 272 11.96 31.81 2.28
CA LEU A 272 12.31 31.16 3.54
C LEU A 272 13.39 30.12 3.27
N GLY A 273 14.55 30.28 3.90
CA GLY A 273 15.73 29.47 3.61
C GLY A 273 16.37 29.80 2.26
N GLY A 274 17.39 29.02 1.88
CA GLY A 274 18.14 29.20 0.62
C GLY A 274 19.04 30.45 0.60
N LYS A 275 19.50 30.83 -0.60
CA LYS A 275 20.47 31.93 -0.78
C LYS A 275 19.86 33.33 -0.61
N GLU A 276 18.57 33.49 -0.89
CA GLU A 276 17.86 34.78 -0.86
C GLU A 276 16.92 34.91 0.37
N ASN A 277 17.21 34.16 1.45
CA ASN A 277 16.40 34.11 2.65
C ASN A 277 16.04 35.51 3.20
N SER A 278 14.76 35.68 3.56
CA SER A 278 14.19 36.93 4.05
C SER A 278 13.97 36.99 5.57
N PHE A 279 14.22 35.90 6.30
CA PHE A 279 13.84 35.76 7.72
C PHE A 279 15.03 35.67 8.67
N THR A 280 14.82 36.10 9.91
CA THR A 280 15.72 35.81 11.04
C THR A 280 15.24 34.56 11.77
N ASP A 281 16.14 33.64 12.06
CA ASP A 281 15.83 32.46 12.87
C ASP A 281 15.88 32.79 14.36
N GLU A 282 14.77 32.55 15.04
CA GLU A 282 14.57 32.71 16.49
C GLU A 282 14.35 31.37 17.20
N SER A 283 14.71 30.26 16.55
CA SER A 283 14.63 28.93 17.13
C SER A 283 15.49 28.79 18.39
N ASP A 284 15.12 27.84 19.25
CA ASP A 284 15.91 27.50 20.43
C ASP A 284 17.32 27.02 20.05
N PRO A 285 18.34 27.21 20.91
CA PRO A 285 19.70 26.78 20.61
C PRO A 285 19.79 25.30 20.21
N GLY A 286 20.36 25.04 19.02
CA GLY A 286 20.50 23.70 18.46
C GLY A 286 19.38 23.27 17.50
N GLN A 287 18.41 24.15 17.25
CA GLN A 287 17.43 24.02 16.18
C GLN A 287 17.74 25.04 15.07
N ASP A 288 17.26 24.75 13.86
CA ASP A 288 17.43 25.60 12.69
C ASP A 288 16.18 25.50 11.82
N ALA A 289 15.49 26.62 11.64
CA ALA A 289 14.28 26.74 10.82
C ALA A 289 14.58 27.10 9.36
N LEU A 290 15.82 27.53 9.07
CA LEU A 290 16.24 28.06 7.77
C LEU A 290 17.09 27.08 6.96
N HIS A 291 17.66 26.06 7.60
CA HIS A 291 18.48 25.06 6.97
C HIS A 291 17.74 23.72 6.80
N PHE A 292 17.28 23.47 5.58
CA PHE A 292 16.69 22.20 5.16
C PHE A 292 17.15 21.87 3.73
N VAL A 293 17.12 20.60 3.37
CA VAL A 293 17.64 20.13 2.07
C VAL A 293 16.64 19.23 1.39
N GLY A 294 16.30 19.59 0.16
CA GLY A 294 15.50 18.78 -0.74
C GLY A 294 14.03 18.67 -0.34
N GLN A 295 13.54 19.56 0.53
CA GLN A 295 12.24 19.55 1.19
C GLN A 295 11.05 19.44 0.24
N HIS A 296 9.96 18.80 0.71
CA HIS A 296 8.73 18.56 -0.04
C HIS A 296 7.48 18.96 0.75
N HIS A 297 6.37 19.13 0.02
CA HIS A 297 5.02 19.26 0.57
C HIS A 297 4.89 20.39 1.60
N ALA A 298 5.34 21.60 1.21
CA ALA A 298 5.16 22.79 2.03
C ALA A 298 3.67 23.19 2.04
N ARG A 299 3.12 23.38 3.25
CA ARG A 299 1.73 23.76 3.48
C ARG A 299 1.62 24.83 4.55
N TRP A 300 0.69 25.75 4.37
CA TRP A 300 0.25 26.61 5.45
C TRP A 300 -0.56 25.81 6.47
N THR A 301 -0.39 26.15 7.75
CA THR A 301 -1.21 25.64 8.85
C THR A 301 -1.43 26.73 9.90
N ASP A 302 -2.21 26.42 10.94
CA ASP A 302 -2.52 27.33 12.06
C ASP A 302 -2.99 28.73 11.62
N ASN A 303 -3.93 28.78 10.67
CA ASN A 303 -4.42 30.03 10.06
C ASN A 303 -3.30 30.89 9.46
N TYR A 304 -2.38 30.27 8.73
CA TYR A 304 -1.29 30.95 8.02
C TYR A 304 -0.21 31.56 8.93
N ASN A 305 -0.10 31.08 10.17
CA ASN A 305 0.95 31.47 11.13
C ASN A 305 2.08 30.43 11.23
N SER A 306 1.91 29.28 10.59
CA SER A 306 2.87 28.18 10.63
C SER A 306 3.00 27.55 9.26
N ILE A 307 4.17 27.01 8.95
CA ILE A 307 4.42 26.20 7.76
C ILE A 307 4.84 24.81 8.18
N THR A 308 4.27 23.79 7.53
CA THR A 308 4.72 22.40 7.64
C THR A 308 5.33 21.94 6.34
N PHE A 309 6.38 21.13 6.42
CA PHE A 309 7.01 20.50 5.26
C PHE A 309 7.69 19.18 5.66
N PHE A 310 7.93 18.33 4.68
CA PHE A 310 8.77 17.15 4.82
C PHE A 310 10.21 17.54 4.45
N ASP A 311 11.09 17.59 5.43
CA ASP A 311 12.52 17.85 5.25
C ASP A 311 13.23 16.54 4.91
N ASN A 312 13.61 16.39 3.64
CA ASN A 312 14.32 15.20 3.18
C ASN A 312 15.70 15.07 3.83
N ARG A 313 16.32 16.19 4.25
CA ARG A 313 17.70 16.31 4.74
C ARG A 313 18.76 15.77 3.79
N ALA A 314 18.38 15.61 2.52
CA ALA A 314 19.24 15.14 1.47
C ALA A 314 18.66 15.47 0.10
N ASP A 315 19.55 15.67 -0.86
CA ASP A 315 19.28 15.73 -2.28
C ASP A 315 20.38 14.96 -3.04
N TRP A 316 20.55 15.22 -4.34
CA TRP A 316 21.55 14.52 -5.15
C TRP A 316 22.98 14.99 -4.89
N THR A 317 23.17 16.12 -4.20
CA THR A 317 24.46 16.78 -4.01
C THR A 317 24.86 16.90 -2.54
N SER A 318 23.91 16.84 -1.60
CA SER A 318 24.16 16.88 -0.16
C SER A 318 23.31 15.87 0.61
N GLN A 319 23.85 15.41 1.74
CA GLN A 319 23.15 14.65 2.76
C GLN A 319 23.56 15.21 4.12
N GLU A 320 22.63 15.86 4.80
CA GLU A 320 22.85 16.50 6.11
C GLU A 320 22.60 15.53 7.27
N ASP A 321 21.80 14.48 7.06
CA ASP A 321 21.40 13.52 8.09
C ASP A 321 21.18 12.11 7.49
N VAL A 322 21.06 11.09 8.34
CA VAL A 322 20.67 9.71 7.98
C VAL A 322 19.17 9.47 8.13
N LYS A 323 18.40 10.48 8.52
CA LYS A 323 16.93 10.42 8.65
C LYS A 323 16.29 11.65 8.03
N SER A 324 15.18 11.45 7.32
CA SER A 324 14.28 12.55 6.96
C SER A 324 13.37 12.92 8.12
N ALA A 325 12.85 14.14 8.12
CA ALA A 325 12.00 14.65 9.19
C ALA A 325 10.75 15.35 8.65
N GLY A 326 9.68 15.31 9.43
CA GLY A 326 8.59 16.27 9.29
C GLY A 326 8.90 17.50 10.13
N THR A 327 8.81 18.70 9.55
CA THR A 327 9.13 19.94 10.26
C THR A 327 7.94 20.88 10.24
N LYS A 328 7.66 21.48 11.39
CA LYS A 328 6.71 22.57 11.57
C LYS A 328 7.45 23.79 12.13
N ILE A 329 7.30 24.91 11.46
CA ILE A 329 7.90 26.19 11.86
C ILE A 329 6.80 27.24 12.06
N LEU A 330 7.00 28.12 13.03
CA LEU A 330 6.24 29.35 13.21
C LEU A 330 6.80 30.41 12.26
N VAL A 331 5.93 31.24 11.69
CA VAL A 331 6.32 32.29 10.75
C VAL A 331 5.64 33.60 11.13
N ASP A 332 6.44 34.62 11.41
CA ASP A 332 5.98 36.00 11.53
C ASP A 332 6.40 36.77 10.27
N THR A 333 5.43 37.04 9.40
CA THR A 333 5.68 37.71 8.12
C THR A 333 5.84 39.23 8.25
N GLU A 334 5.41 39.83 9.36
CA GLU A 334 5.55 41.26 9.65
C GLU A 334 6.95 41.55 10.23
N LEU A 335 7.34 40.78 11.24
CA LEU A 335 8.66 40.88 11.88
C LEU A 335 9.77 40.19 11.06
N LYS A 336 9.38 39.36 10.08
CA LYS A 336 10.30 38.52 9.29
C LYS A 336 11.14 37.62 10.21
N THR A 337 10.46 36.94 11.13
CA THR A 337 11.09 35.92 12.00
C THR A 337 10.46 34.56 11.79
N VAL A 338 11.26 33.52 12.03
CA VAL A 338 10.82 32.12 12.03
C VAL A 338 11.38 31.40 13.23
N ALA A 339 10.70 30.36 13.70
CA ALA A 339 11.22 29.48 14.73
C ALA A 339 10.70 28.06 14.54
N VAL A 340 11.51 27.05 14.86
CA VAL A 340 11.06 25.67 14.90
C VAL A 340 10.02 25.50 16.02
N ASP A 341 8.83 25.02 15.67
CA ASP A 341 7.81 24.57 16.65
C ASP A 341 8.00 23.09 16.98
N ARG A 342 8.16 22.27 15.94
CA ARG A 342 8.29 20.81 16.10
C ARG A 342 9.06 20.18 14.95
N VAL A 343 9.82 19.14 15.29
CA VAL A 343 10.43 18.21 14.35
C VAL A 343 10.00 16.80 14.70
N TYR A 344 9.50 16.06 13.71
CA TYR A 344 9.02 14.69 13.80
C TYR A 344 10.02 13.78 13.07
N VAL A 345 10.65 12.86 13.81
CA VAL A 345 11.66 11.92 13.27
C VAL A 345 11.27 10.51 13.64
N ASN A 346 11.30 9.59 12.68
CA ASN A 346 11.04 8.18 12.95
C ASN A 346 12.19 7.57 13.80
N PRO A 347 11.91 7.08 15.02
CA PRO A 347 12.92 6.48 15.90
C PRO A 347 13.04 4.95 15.72
N ILE A 348 12.15 4.31 14.97
CA ILE A 348 12.08 2.84 14.82
C ILE A 348 13.16 2.34 13.87
N HIS A 349 13.31 3.00 12.73
CA HIS A 349 14.37 2.72 11.76
C HIS A 349 14.92 4.04 11.23
N ASP A 350 16.17 4.00 10.79
CA ASP A 350 16.77 5.13 10.07
C ASP A 350 16.14 5.13 8.67
N VAL A 351 15.20 6.05 8.43
CA VAL A 351 14.50 6.20 7.15
C VAL A 351 14.91 7.54 6.53
N LEU A 352 15.83 7.48 5.57
CA LEU A 352 16.20 8.60 4.73
C LEU A 352 15.50 8.47 3.39
N SER A 353 14.51 9.32 3.14
CA SER A 353 13.96 9.50 1.79
C SER A 353 14.61 10.71 1.16
N THR A 354 15.58 10.49 0.28
CA THR A 354 16.34 11.56 -0.39
C THR A 354 15.49 12.37 -1.38
N SER A 355 14.29 11.90 -1.70
CA SER A 355 13.30 12.60 -2.52
C SER A 355 11.88 12.27 -2.03
N GLN A 356 10.91 13.08 -2.47
CA GLN A 356 9.48 12.86 -2.25
C GLN A 356 9.11 12.93 -0.77
N GLY A 357 7.85 12.62 -0.47
CA GLY A 357 7.33 12.56 0.89
C GLY A 357 6.36 13.69 1.22
N SER A 358 5.66 13.48 2.33
CA SER A 358 4.59 14.36 2.79
C SER A 358 4.58 14.46 4.31
N LEU A 359 4.19 15.64 4.79
CA LEU A 359 3.66 15.84 6.13
C LEU A 359 2.19 16.23 6.00
N GLN A 360 1.29 15.51 6.67
CA GLN A 360 -0.13 15.84 6.76
C GLN A 360 -0.53 16.03 8.22
N THR A 361 -1.16 17.17 8.54
CA THR A 361 -1.84 17.36 9.82
C THR A 361 -3.25 16.78 9.72
N LEU A 362 -3.59 15.84 10.61
CA LEU A 362 -4.88 15.16 10.64
C LEU A 362 -5.91 15.96 11.45
N PRO A 363 -7.24 15.74 11.26
CA PRO A 363 -8.28 16.49 11.97
C PRO A 363 -8.23 16.37 13.51
N ASN A 364 -7.65 15.29 14.03
CA ASN A 364 -7.45 15.07 15.47
C ASN A 364 -6.17 15.75 16.02
N GLY A 365 -5.38 16.43 15.16
CA GLY A 365 -4.11 17.07 15.49
C GLY A 365 -2.88 16.17 15.35
N ASN A 366 -3.04 14.87 15.10
CA ASN A 366 -1.92 13.97 14.82
C ASN A 366 -1.23 14.37 13.52
N ILE A 367 0.04 13.98 13.39
CA ILE A 367 0.86 14.24 12.21
C ILE A 367 1.19 12.93 11.51
N LEU A 368 0.86 12.83 10.23
CA LEU A 368 1.24 11.70 9.38
C LEU A 368 2.42 12.09 8.50
N LEU A 369 3.51 11.32 8.58
CA LEU A 369 4.62 11.42 7.65
C LEU A 369 4.55 10.28 6.63
N GLY A 370 4.62 10.64 5.35
CA GLY A 370 4.85 9.73 4.25
C GLY A 370 6.29 9.85 3.76
N TYR A 371 7.09 8.80 3.90
CA TYR A 371 8.47 8.73 3.41
C TYR A 371 8.47 8.22 1.97
N GLY A 372 8.36 9.14 1.02
CA GLY A 372 7.92 8.78 -0.34
C GLY A 372 8.86 7.84 -1.09
N PHE A 373 10.17 8.04 -0.96
CA PHE A 373 11.17 7.20 -1.64
C PHE A 373 11.30 5.77 -1.08
N ASN A 374 10.83 5.52 0.15
CA ASN A 374 10.93 4.21 0.82
C ASN A 374 9.56 3.57 1.11
N ALA A 375 8.47 4.18 0.63
CA ALA A 375 7.09 3.74 0.88
C ALA A 375 6.80 3.41 2.37
N VAL A 376 7.25 4.29 3.29
CA VAL A 376 6.99 4.17 4.74
C VAL A 376 5.96 5.21 5.18
N ILE A 377 5.15 4.86 6.17
CA ILE A 377 4.23 5.77 6.87
C ILE A 377 4.51 5.72 8.36
N THR A 378 4.58 6.88 9.00
CA THR A 378 4.64 7.02 10.46
C THR A 378 3.65 8.08 10.92
N GLU A 379 2.75 7.73 11.84
CA GLU A 379 1.86 8.71 12.49
C GLU A 379 2.39 9.07 13.88
N PHE A 380 2.36 10.35 14.21
CA PHE A 380 2.79 10.93 15.47
C PHE A 380 1.63 11.62 16.16
N SER A 381 1.64 11.63 17.49
CA SER A 381 0.84 12.56 18.28
C SER A 381 1.27 14.01 17.99
N PRO A 382 0.45 15.02 18.32
CA PRO A 382 0.84 16.43 18.16
C PRO A 382 2.17 16.77 18.86
N HIS A 383 2.49 16.03 19.92
CA HIS A 383 3.69 16.21 20.75
C HIS A 383 4.92 15.43 20.25
N GLY A 384 4.81 14.67 19.17
CA GLY A 384 5.94 13.95 18.55
C GLY A 384 6.14 12.51 19.03
N GLU A 385 5.18 11.94 19.75
CA GLU A 385 5.22 10.50 20.09
C GLU A 385 4.75 9.68 18.88
N VAL A 386 5.53 8.69 18.45
CA VAL A 386 5.09 7.76 17.39
C VAL A 386 3.87 7.00 17.89
N LEU A 387 2.78 6.99 17.12
CA LEU A 387 1.55 6.26 17.40
C LEU A 387 1.49 4.96 16.60
N CYS A 388 1.87 4.99 15.33
CA CYS A 388 1.95 3.81 14.47
C CYS A 388 2.95 3.99 13.33
N ASP A 389 3.40 2.86 12.78
CA ASP A 389 4.44 2.82 11.75
C ASP A 389 4.27 1.58 10.85
N ALA A 390 4.33 1.78 9.54
CA ALA A 390 4.12 0.73 8.55
C ALA A 390 5.01 0.87 7.31
N TYR A 391 5.46 -0.27 6.79
CA TYR A 391 6.15 -0.37 5.50
C TYR A 391 5.19 -0.91 4.44
N ILE A 392 5.07 -0.21 3.31
CA ILE A 392 4.11 -0.52 2.25
C ILE A 392 4.75 -1.46 1.22
N GLY A 393 4.85 -2.73 1.57
CA GLY A 393 5.38 -3.78 0.68
C GLY A 393 6.90 -3.76 0.46
N GLU A 394 7.62 -2.69 0.84
CA GLU A 394 9.09 -2.66 0.79
C GLU A 394 9.73 -3.21 2.08
N PRO A 395 10.64 -4.18 2.00
CA PRO A 395 11.54 -4.57 3.09
C PRO A 395 12.51 -3.45 3.49
N SER A 396 12.76 -3.26 4.79
CA SER A 396 13.73 -2.25 5.25
C SER A 396 15.18 -2.50 4.78
N SER A 397 15.55 -3.75 4.52
CA SER A 397 16.85 -4.09 3.89
C SER A 397 17.01 -3.55 2.47
N ARG A 398 15.94 -3.03 1.84
CA ARG A 398 15.93 -2.45 0.50
C ARG A 398 15.61 -0.96 0.46
N PHE A 399 15.47 -0.31 1.62
CA PHE A 399 15.34 1.15 1.65
C PHE A 399 16.50 1.82 0.91
N GLY A 400 16.18 2.86 0.16
CA GLY A 400 17.11 3.57 -0.69
C GLY A 400 17.27 3.00 -2.11
N THR A 401 16.69 1.83 -2.42
CA THR A 401 16.81 1.22 -3.76
C THR A 401 15.85 1.80 -4.79
N GLY A 402 14.72 2.38 -4.34
CA GLY A 402 13.65 2.85 -5.22
C GLY A 402 12.84 1.71 -5.87
N ASP A 403 12.97 0.48 -5.36
CA ASP A 403 12.19 -0.68 -5.81
C ASP A 403 10.69 -0.49 -5.57
N VAL A 404 10.35 0.09 -4.41
CA VAL A 404 8.99 0.45 -4.04
C VAL A 404 8.99 1.87 -3.46
N GLN A 405 8.26 2.76 -4.10
CA GLN A 405 8.11 4.17 -3.74
C GLN A 405 6.63 4.48 -3.67
N SER A 406 6.21 5.46 -2.87
CA SER A 406 4.86 6.00 -2.88
C SER A 406 4.93 7.48 -2.61
N TYR A 407 4.85 8.29 -3.68
CA TYR A 407 5.33 9.68 -3.71
C TYR A 407 4.90 10.53 -2.51
N ARG A 408 3.61 10.48 -2.19
CA ARG A 408 3.06 10.97 -0.92
C ARG A 408 2.12 9.90 -0.39
N ASN A 409 2.03 9.83 0.93
CA ASN A 409 1.10 8.96 1.63
C ASN A 409 0.20 9.79 2.54
N PHE A 410 -1.08 9.46 2.58
CA PHE A 410 -2.08 10.26 3.29
C PHE A 410 -3.11 9.42 4.03
N LYS A 411 -3.84 10.07 4.93
CA LYS A 411 -5.07 9.54 5.52
C LYS A 411 -6.26 10.43 5.20
N PHE A 412 -7.37 9.82 4.79
CA PHE A 412 -8.64 10.51 4.56
C PHE A 412 -9.84 9.64 4.93
N ASN A 413 -10.93 10.30 5.31
CA ASN A 413 -12.23 9.65 5.33
C ASN A 413 -12.72 9.47 3.90
N TRP A 414 -13.35 8.32 3.63
CA TRP A 414 -13.92 8.02 2.34
C TRP A 414 -15.18 7.18 2.50
N THR A 415 -16.18 7.44 1.67
CA THR A 415 -17.36 6.58 1.55
C THR A 415 -17.39 6.05 0.12
N GLY A 416 -17.15 4.75 -0.02
CA GLY A 416 -17.16 4.05 -1.30
C GLY A 416 -18.48 3.30 -1.49
N LEU A 417 -19.15 3.60 -2.59
CA LEU A 417 -20.48 3.13 -2.99
C LEU A 417 -20.41 2.46 -4.36
N PRO A 418 -19.62 1.39 -4.54
CA PRO A 418 -19.44 0.77 -5.84
C PRO A 418 -20.77 0.28 -6.42
N THR A 419 -20.96 0.48 -7.73
CA THR A 419 -22.14 -0.05 -8.46
C THR A 419 -21.93 -1.46 -9.00
N THR A 420 -20.75 -2.04 -8.78
CA THR A 420 -20.44 -3.43 -9.12
C THR A 420 -21.13 -4.39 -8.14
N GLU A 421 -21.27 -5.65 -8.55
CA GLU A 421 -21.77 -6.72 -7.67
C GLU A 421 -20.64 -7.20 -6.73
N PRO A 422 -20.95 -7.64 -5.49
CA PRO A 422 -20.01 -8.38 -4.67
C PRO A 422 -19.45 -9.60 -5.40
N SER A 423 -18.13 -9.79 -5.31
CA SER A 423 -17.44 -10.96 -5.82
C SER A 423 -17.68 -12.15 -4.90
N PHE A 424 -18.20 -13.24 -5.46
CA PHE A 424 -18.51 -14.46 -4.73
C PHE A 424 -18.00 -15.67 -5.50
N ARG A 425 -17.12 -16.47 -4.89
CA ARG A 425 -16.54 -17.67 -5.52
C ARG A 425 -16.60 -18.87 -4.58
N LEU A 426 -16.85 -20.04 -5.16
CA LEU A 426 -16.73 -21.33 -4.49
C LEU A 426 -15.45 -22.02 -4.99
N ILE A 427 -14.53 -22.33 -4.08
CA ILE A 427 -13.26 -22.99 -4.41
C ILE A 427 -13.04 -24.12 -3.40
N ASN A 428 -12.96 -25.36 -3.90
CA ASN A 428 -12.72 -26.56 -3.09
C ASN A 428 -13.66 -26.67 -1.87
N GLY A 429 -14.92 -26.27 -2.03
CA GLY A 429 -15.91 -26.32 -0.95
C GLY A 429 -15.87 -25.16 0.05
N THR A 430 -15.02 -24.17 -0.17
CA THR A 430 -14.94 -22.95 0.63
C THR A 430 -15.48 -21.78 -0.19
N PHE A 431 -16.35 -20.99 0.43
CA PHE A 431 -16.85 -19.76 -0.16
C PHE A 431 -15.93 -18.59 0.18
N PHE A 432 -15.65 -17.75 -0.80
CA PHE A 432 -14.89 -16.51 -0.65
C PHE A 432 -15.73 -15.35 -1.17
N THR A 433 -15.82 -14.28 -0.37
CA THR A 433 -16.56 -13.07 -0.74
C THR A 433 -15.75 -11.81 -0.48
N SER A 434 -15.87 -10.84 -1.38
CA SER A 434 -15.35 -9.47 -1.24
C SER A 434 -16.19 -8.50 -2.06
N TRP A 435 -16.08 -7.19 -1.78
CA TRP A 435 -16.69 -6.16 -2.62
C TRP A 435 -15.78 -4.95 -2.73
N LEU A 436 -15.10 -4.84 -3.87
CA LEU A 436 -14.08 -3.84 -4.13
C LEU A 436 -14.68 -2.43 -4.07
N GLY A 437 -14.17 -1.64 -3.14
CA GLY A 437 -14.57 -0.26 -2.90
C GLY A 437 -15.70 -0.06 -1.92
N SER A 438 -16.41 -1.11 -1.47
CA SER A 438 -17.54 -0.88 -0.57
C SER A 438 -17.09 -0.63 0.87
N THR A 439 -17.34 0.59 1.37
CA THR A 439 -17.07 0.96 2.77
C THR A 439 -18.26 0.72 3.69
N GLU A 440 -19.43 0.42 3.13
CA GLU A 440 -20.69 0.32 3.87
C GLU A 440 -21.01 -1.10 4.35
N VAL A 441 -20.37 -2.14 3.78
CA VAL A 441 -20.58 -3.52 4.22
C VAL A 441 -20.13 -3.71 5.66
N ARG A 442 -20.98 -4.31 6.49
CA ARG A 442 -20.67 -4.75 7.86
C ARG A 442 -20.79 -6.25 8.02
N SER A 443 -21.69 -6.89 7.29
CA SER A 443 -21.89 -8.33 7.31
C SER A 443 -22.32 -8.86 5.95
N TRP A 444 -22.27 -10.18 5.83
CA TRP A 444 -22.65 -10.95 4.66
C TRP A 444 -23.75 -11.94 5.05
N SER A 445 -24.79 -12.05 4.23
CA SER A 445 -25.75 -13.15 4.30
C SER A 445 -25.53 -14.12 3.14
N LEU A 446 -25.19 -15.38 3.44
CA LEU A 446 -25.28 -16.47 2.48
C LEU A 446 -26.74 -16.90 2.39
N ARG A 447 -27.32 -16.74 1.20
CA ARG A 447 -28.68 -17.15 0.92
C ARG A 447 -28.71 -18.27 -0.11
N HIS A 448 -29.71 -19.13 -0.01
CA HIS A 448 -29.84 -20.30 -0.88
C HIS A 448 -31.27 -20.54 -1.40
N ALA A 449 -31.39 -21.13 -2.57
CA ALA A 449 -32.65 -21.45 -3.22
C ALA A 449 -32.58 -22.80 -3.96
N PHE A 450 -33.76 -23.41 -4.15
CA PHE A 450 -33.88 -24.63 -4.96
C PHE A 450 -33.77 -24.33 -6.46
N ASP A 451 -34.30 -23.17 -6.89
CA ASP A 451 -34.24 -22.66 -8.26
C ASP A 451 -33.68 -21.23 -8.26
N GLU A 452 -33.02 -20.85 -9.36
CA GLU A 452 -32.36 -19.56 -9.53
C GLU A 452 -33.32 -18.35 -9.45
N ASP A 453 -34.55 -18.51 -9.94
CA ASP A 453 -35.57 -17.44 -10.02
C ASP A 453 -36.55 -17.42 -8.82
N ARG A 454 -36.30 -18.22 -7.77
CA ARG A 454 -37.19 -18.34 -6.60
C ARG A 454 -36.74 -17.49 -5.42
N THR A 455 -37.57 -17.51 -4.37
CA THR A 455 -37.24 -16.94 -3.06
C THR A 455 -36.03 -17.63 -2.45
N TYR A 456 -35.01 -16.85 -2.12
CA TYR A 456 -33.84 -17.31 -1.38
C TYR A 456 -34.11 -17.23 0.12
N ASP A 457 -33.76 -18.29 0.84
CA ASP A 457 -33.77 -18.31 2.31
C ASP A 457 -32.37 -17.97 2.84
N ASP A 458 -32.29 -17.32 4.01
CA ASP A 458 -31.02 -17.08 4.70
C ASP A 458 -30.46 -18.40 5.27
N LEU A 459 -29.22 -18.75 4.89
CA LEU A 459 -28.51 -19.93 5.39
C LEU A 459 -27.51 -19.55 6.49
N ALA A 460 -26.77 -18.45 6.31
CA ALA A 460 -25.76 -18.01 7.27
C ALA A 460 -25.57 -16.48 7.23
N LEU A 461 -25.40 -15.87 8.41
CA LEU A 461 -25.06 -14.46 8.57
C LEU A 461 -23.71 -14.36 9.29
N PHE A 462 -22.77 -13.59 8.73
CA PHE A 462 -21.43 -13.45 9.29
C PHE A 462 -20.81 -12.07 9.06
N PRO A 463 -19.95 -11.57 9.96
CA PRO A 463 -19.34 -10.25 9.83
C PRO A 463 -18.31 -10.18 8.69
N LYS A 464 -18.06 -8.97 8.18
CA LYS A 464 -16.90 -8.67 7.32
C LYS A 464 -15.66 -8.51 8.21
N GLU A 465 -14.62 -9.34 8.00
CA GLU A 465 -13.40 -9.32 8.83
C GLU A 465 -12.21 -8.60 8.18
N GLY A 466 -12.21 -8.44 6.86
CA GLY A 466 -11.16 -7.81 6.05
C GLY A 466 -11.68 -7.42 4.67
N PHE A 467 -10.83 -7.39 3.63
CA PHE A 467 -11.28 -7.28 2.24
C PHE A 467 -12.03 -8.54 1.80
N GLU A 468 -11.38 -9.70 1.97
CA GLU A 468 -11.93 -11.01 1.66
C GLU A 468 -12.33 -11.75 2.93
N THR A 469 -13.55 -12.27 2.93
CA THR A 469 -14.08 -13.12 4.00
C THR A 469 -14.24 -14.54 3.46
N ARG A 470 -13.74 -15.53 4.22
CA ARG A 470 -13.93 -16.94 3.89
C ARG A 470 -14.99 -17.59 4.79
N LEU A 471 -15.80 -18.44 4.19
CA LEU A 471 -16.84 -19.19 4.87
C LEU A 471 -16.71 -20.67 4.53
N GLU A 472 -16.58 -21.49 5.57
CA GLU A 472 -16.71 -22.93 5.50
C GLU A 472 -18.00 -23.36 6.20
N LEU A 473 -18.80 -24.18 5.51
CA LEU A 473 -20.02 -24.72 6.06
C LEU A 473 -19.73 -25.98 6.89
N SER A 474 -20.44 -26.10 7.99
CA SER A 474 -20.38 -27.26 8.89
C SER A 474 -21.39 -28.33 8.48
N ALA A 475 -21.09 -29.59 8.83
CA ALA A 475 -21.99 -30.71 8.61
C ALA A 475 -23.38 -30.43 9.23
N GLY A 476 -24.44 -30.80 8.51
CA GLY A 476 -25.84 -30.56 8.89
C GLY A 476 -26.41 -29.21 8.42
N GLN A 477 -25.61 -28.33 7.81
CA GLN A 477 -26.12 -27.12 7.17
C GLN A 477 -26.62 -27.45 5.76
N ASN A 478 -27.88 -27.89 5.65
CA ASN A 478 -28.55 -28.30 4.40
C ASN A 478 -28.57 -27.17 3.36
N ILE A 479 -27.49 -27.03 2.58
CA ILE A 479 -27.37 -26.05 1.50
C ILE A 479 -28.23 -26.49 0.30
N ARG A 480 -28.77 -25.51 -0.44
CA ARG A 480 -29.57 -25.75 -1.65
C ARG A 480 -28.75 -25.41 -2.88
N ARG A 481 -29.23 -25.82 -4.05
CA ARG A 481 -28.48 -25.78 -5.32
C ARG A 481 -27.96 -24.39 -5.70
N TYR A 482 -28.80 -23.36 -5.59
CA TYR A 482 -28.44 -22.01 -5.98
C TYR A 482 -28.07 -21.21 -4.75
N VAL A 483 -26.90 -20.58 -4.75
CA VAL A 483 -26.42 -19.77 -3.62
C VAL A 483 -25.94 -18.41 -4.09
N ALA A 484 -26.23 -17.39 -3.28
CA ALA A 484 -25.77 -16.03 -3.49
C ALA A 484 -25.31 -15.43 -2.16
N ILE A 485 -24.39 -14.47 -2.22
CA ILE A 485 -24.03 -13.67 -1.06
C ILE A 485 -24.66 -12.29 -1.18
N VAL A 486 -25.21 -11.81 -0.06
CA VAL A 486 -25.80 -10.48 0.05
C VAL A 486 -24.95 -9.66 1.00
N ALA A 487 -24.48 -8.51 0.52
CA ALA A 487 -23.80 -7.51 1.33
C ALA A 487 -24.83 -6.75 2.17
N LEU A 488 -24.57 -6.61 3.48
CA LEU A 488 -25.47 -5.94 4.41
C LEU A 488 -24.80 -4.73 5.07
N ASP A 489 -25.57 -3.67 5.29
CA ASP A 489 -25.13 -2.49 6.02
C ASP A 489 -25.14 -2.69 7.55
N GLN A 490 -24.84 -1.63 8.30
CA GLN A 490 -24.83 -1.64 9.77
C GLN A 490 -26.19 -1.92 10.43
N TYR A 491 -27.28 -1.81 9.69
CA TYR A 491 -28.65 -2.07 10.15
C TYR A 491 -29.17 -3.43 9.66
N GLY A 492 -28.36 -4.21 8.94
CA GLY A 492 -28.75 -5.49 8.34
C GLY A 492 -29.59 -5.34 7.09
N LYS A 493 -29.58 -4.17 6.44
CA LYS A 493 -30.28 -3.94 5.16
C LYS A 493 -29.41 -4.39 3.99
N ASP A 494 -30.04 -5.05 3.02
CA ASP A 494 -29.44 -5.41 1.74
C ASP A 494 -28.86 -4.18 1.02
N LEU A 495 -27.57 -4.23 0.73
CA LEU A 495 -26.85 -3.27 -0.11
C LEU A 495 -26.78 -3.75 -1.56
N ALA A 496 -26.31 -4.98 -1.77
CA ALA A 496 -26.21 -5.61 -3.09
C ALA A 496 -26.13 -7.13 -2.99
N TRP A 497 -26.47 -7.80 -4.09
CA TRP A 497 -26.37 -9.25 -4.27
C TRP A 497 -25.22 -9.57 -5.21
N SER A 498 -24.51 -10.66 -4.95
CA SER A 498 -23.60 -11.25 -5.92
C SER A 498 -24.36 -11.95 -7.05
N LYS A 499 -23.61 -12.38 -8.07
CA LYS A 499 -24.08 -13.44 -8.95
C LYS A 499 -24.37 -14.72 -8.16
N THR A 500 -25.38 -15.45 -8.64
CA THR A 500 -25.71 -16.77 -8.13
C THR A 500 -24.69 -17.81 -8.60
N ILE A 501 -24.33 -18.72 -7.71
CA ILE A 501 -23.55 -19.92 -7.99
C ILE A 501 -24.48 -21.13 -7.96
N ASP A 502 -24.45 -21.93 -9.03
CA ASP A 502 -25.06 -23.27 -9.06
C ASP A 502 -24.02 -24.30 -8.57
N ILE A 503 -24.22 -24.81 -7.36
CA ILE A 503 -23.29 -25.76 -6.71
C ILE A 503 -23.49 -27.21 -7.16
N SER A 504 -24.39 -27.49 -8.11
CA SER A 504 -24.68 -28.85 -8.61
C SER A 504 -23.44 -29.58 -9.13
N LYS A 505 -22.40 -28.85 -9.54
CA LYS A 505 -21.11 -29.42 -9.99
C LYS A 505 -20.23 -29.94 -8.86
N ASP A 506 -20.48 -29.52 -7.62
CA ASP A 506 -19.68 -29.83 -6.43
C ASP A 506 -20.43 -30.76 -5.46
N VAL A 507 -21.52 -31.40 -5.91
CA VAL A 507 -22.46 -32.14 -5.06
C VAL A 507 -21.79 -33.30 -4.31
N ASP A 508 -20.89 -34.03 -4.96
CA ASP A 508 -20.15 -35.13 -4.31
C ASP A 508 -19.33 -34.62 -3.09
N PHE A 509 -18.76 -33.42 -3.20
CA PHE A 509 -18.05 -32.79 -2.08
C PHE A 509 -19.01 -32.47 -0.93
N TRP A 510 -20.18 -31.93 -1.24
CA TRP A 510 -21.14 -31.54 -0.21
C TRP A 510 -21.82 -32.73 0.46
N LEU A 511 -22.12 -33.79 -0.30
CA LEU A 511 -22.68 -35.05 0.21
C LEU A 511 -21.71 -35.76 1.15
N THR A 512 -20.42 -35.85 0.77
CA THR A 512 -19.40 -36.49 1.62
C THR A 512 -19.16 -35.78 2.95
N ARG A 513 -19.46 -34.47 3.02
CA ARG A 513 -19.41 -33.68 4.26
C ARG A 513 -20.74 -33.59 5.02
N GLY A 514 -21.81 -34.21 4.51
CA GLY A 514 -23.15 -34.15 5.12
C GLY A 514 -23.72 -32.73 5.16
N ILE A 515 -23.37 -31.91 4.17
CA ILE A 515 -23.83 -30.51 4.03
C ILE A 515 -25.06 -30.44 3.11
N VAL A 516 -25.23 -31.41 2.20
CA VAL A 516 -26.47 -31.60 1.43
C VAL A 516 -27.15 -32.87 1.90
N ASP A 517 -28.48 -32.85 2.05
CA ASP A 517 -29.27 -34.06 2.29
C ASP A 517 -29.48 -34.81 0.96
N ALA A 518 -28.93 -36.03 0.86
CA ALA A 518 -29.06 -36.89 -0.32
C ALA A 518 -30.52 -37.12 -0.73
N ALA A 519 -31.46 -37.19 0.23
CA ALA A 519 -32.88 -37.38 -0.06
C ALA A 519 -33.53 -36.14 -0.69
N SER A 520 -33.03 -34.94 -0.37
CA SER A 520 -33.49 -33.68 -0.98
C SER A 520 -32.90 -33.45 -2.38
N TYR A 521 -31.69 -33.96 -2.62
CA TYR A 521 -31.04 -33.86 -3.93
C TYR A 521 -31.69 -34.78 -4.97
N ASP A 522 -32.00 -36.03 -4.61
CA ASP A 522 -32.60 -37.02 -5.52
C ASP A 522 -34.09 -36.75 -5.82
N ALA A 523 -34.83 -36.16 -4.88
CA ALA A 523 -36.28 -35.97 -5.02
C ALA A 523 -36.70 -34.90 -6.06
N GLU A 524 -35.84 -33.92 -6.36
CA GLU A 524 -36.13 -32.86 -7.35
C GLU A 524 -35.35 -33.02 -8.67
N TYR A 525 -34.18 -33.67 -8.68
CA TYR A 525 -33.41 -33.93 -9.91
C TYR A 525 -34.02 -35.01 -10.81
N SER A 526 -34.93 -35.83 -10.28
CA SER A 526 -35.77 -36.77 -11.04
C SER A 526 -36.80 -36.06 -11.95
N SER A 527 -36.99 -34.73 -11.81
CA SER A 527 -37.99 -33.97 -12.56
C SER A 527 -37.47 -33.17 -13.76
N ASP A 528 -36.15 -32.93 -13.89
CA ASP A 528 -35.52 -32.44 -15.12
C ASP A 528 -35.08 -33.68 -15.93
N GLY A 529 -35.88 -34.09 -16.91
CA GLY A 529 -35.82 -35.37 -17.63
C GLY A 529 -34.55 -35.65 -18.44
N ARG A 530 -33.39 -35.61 -17.80
CA ARG A 530 -32.13 -36.14 -18.30
C ARG A 530 -31.78 -37.36 -17.45
N ASP A 531 -32.22 -38.51 -17.94
CA ASP A 531 -31.75 -39.82 -17.50
C ASP A 531 -30.21 -39.84 -17.51
N ARG A 532 -29.61 -39.72 -16.34
CA ARG A 532 -28.28 -40.28 -16.07
C ARG A 532 -28.52 -41.50 -15.20
N GLU A 533 -28.44 -42.68 -15.81
CA GLU A 533 -28.16 -43.92 -15.11
C GLU A 533 -26.85 -43.71 -14.33
N VAL A 534 -26.97 -43.49 -13.02
CA VAL A 534 -25.86 -43.59 -12.09
C VAL A 534 -25.92 -45.00 -11.52
N ASP A 535 -25.03 -45.87 -11.99
CA ASP A 535 -24.82 -47.20 -11.42
C ASP A 535 -24.32 -47.04 -9.97
N PHE A 536 -25.24 -47.15 -9.01
CA PHE A 536 -24.90 -47.35 -7.61
C PHE A 536 -24.47 -48.81 -7.41
N GLU A 537 -23.18 -49.08 -7.62
CA GLU A 537 -22.57 -50.30 -7.08
C GLU A 537 -22.55 -50.22 -5.55
N TRP A 538 -23.29 -51.14 -4.93
CA TRP A 538 -23.28 -51.36 -3.49
C TRP A 538 -21.87 -51.70 -3.00
N LEU A 539 -21.18 -50.71 -2.43
CA LEU A 539 -20.06 -50.95 -1.51
C LEU A 539 -20.61 -51.67 -0.28
N SER A 540 -20.44 -52.99 -0.28
CA SER A 540 -20.86 -53.86 0.81
C SER A 540 -20.23 -53.42 2.14
N ILE A 541 -20.96 -53.69 3.23
CA ILE A 541 -20.72 -53.37 4.65
C ILE A 541 -19.40 -53.95 5.23
N ARG A 542 -18.39 -54.32 4.42
CA ARG A 542 -17.09 -54.82 4.89
C ARG A 542 -16.05 -53.73 5.17
N ASP A 543 -16.12 -52.55 4.54
CA ASP A 543 -15.04 -51.56 4.67
C ASP A 543 -15.17 -50.62 5.88
N SER A 544 -16.37 -50.51 6.47
CA SER A 544 -16.57 -49.79 7.75
C SER A 544 -16.03 -50.53 8.99
N MET A 545 -15.77 -51.84 8.87
CA MET A 545 -15.12 -52.61 9.96
C MET A 545 -13.60 -52.49 9.97
N ILE A 546 -12.96 -52.07 8.87
CA ILE A 546 -11.49 -51.94 8.80
C ILE A 546 -11.03 -50.58 9.36
N LEU A 547 -11.80 -49.52 9.16
CA LEU A 547 -11.50 -48.18 9.69
C LEU A 547 -11.73 -48.07 11.22
N SER A 548 -12.69 -48.80 11.77
CA SER A 548 -12.95 -48.84 13.21
C SER A 548 -11.88 -49.63 13.98
N VAL A 549 -11.28 -50.66 13.38
CA VAL A 549 -10.15 -51.41 13.97
C VAL A 549 -8.85 -50.62 13.94
N LEU A 550 -8.62 -49.80 12.89
CA LEU A 550 -7.44 -48.91 12.81
C LEU A 550 -7.55 -47.72 13.78
N GLY A 551 -8.74 -47.15 13.98
CA GLY A 551 -8.97 -46.10 14.98
C GLY A 551 -8.76 -46.55 16.44
N PHE A 552 -9.09 -47.82 16.74
CA PHE A 552 -8.86 -48.40 18.06
C PHE A 552 -7.37 -48.69 18.34
N ALA A 553 -6.58 -49.02 17.31
CA ALA A 553 -5.15 -49.27 17.46
C ALA A 553 -4.35 -47.98 17.77
N VAL A 554 -4.71 -46.86 17.13
CA VAL A 554 -4.04 -45.56 17.29
C VAL A 554 -4.35 -44.92 18.64
N THR A 555 -5.58 -45.05 19.13
CA THR A 555 -5.99 -44.55 20.46
C THR A 555 -5.35 -45.35 21.60
N LEU A 556 -5.15 -46.67 21.42
CA LEU A 556 -4.44 -47.52 22.39
C LEU A 556 -2.93 -47.20 22.44
N THR A 557 -2.30 -46.86 21.32
CA THR A 557 -0.88 -46.47 21.30
C THR A 557 -0.67 -45.09 21.95
N GLY A 558 -1.58 -44.14 21.75
CA GLY A 558 -1.54 -42.83 22.42
C GLY A 558 -1.69 -42.93 23.93
N ALA A 559 -2.58 -43.79 24.43
CA ALA A 559 -2.78 -44.02 25.85
C ALA A 559 -1.56 -44.66 26.55
N ILE A 560 -0.88 -45.59 25.88
CA ILE A 560 0.34 -46.24 26.40
C ILE A 560 1.52 -45.26 26.44
N VAL A 561 1.68 -44.40 25.43
CA VAL A 561 2.72 -43.36 25.40
C VAL A 561 2.48 -42.30 26.49
N TRP A 562 1.22 -41.93 26.73
CA TRP A 562 0.87 -41.01 27.81
C TRP A 562 1.14 -41.61 29.20
N LEU A 563 0.73 -42.86 29.46
CA LEU A 563 1.00 -43.59 30.71
C LEU A 563 2.50 -43.77 31.01
N LEU A 564 3.32 -44.00 29.98
CA LEU A 564 4.77 -44.09 30.12
C LEU A 564 5.43 -42.71 30.34
N SER A 565 4.81 -41.63 29.87
CA SER A 565 5.29 -40.26 30.10
C SER A 565 4.97 -39.74 31.52
N THR A 566 3.87 -40.20 32.11
CA THR A 566 3.45 -39.83 33.47
C THR A 566 4.24 -40.58 34.54
N GLN A 567 4.60 -41.86 34.34
CA GLN A 567 5.50 -42.58 35.24
C GLN A 567 6.91 -41.97 35.30
N LYS A 568 7.40 -41.39 34.20
CA LYS A 568 8.71 -40.72 34.16
C LYS A 568 8.75 -39.36 34.88
N LYS A 569 7.59 -38.77 35.20
CA LYS A 569 7.49 -37.52 35.97
C LYS A 569 7.45 -37.75 37.48
N GLU A 570 7.03 -38.91 37.94
CA GLU A 570 7.02 -39.24 39.37
C GLU A 570 8.40 -39.65 39.92
N GLU A 571 9.32 -40.16 39.09
CA GLU A 571 10.71 -40.45 39.52
C GLU A 571 11.64 -39.22 39.59
N ARG A 572 11.16 -38.01 39.22
CA ARG A 572 11.98 -36.77 39.21
C ARG A 572 11.63 -35.76 40.30
N ALA A 573 10.79 -36.14 41.26
CA ALA A 573 10.30 -35.25 42.33
C ALA A 573 10.88 -35.54 43.73
N ASP A 574 11.85 -36.46 43.86
CA ASP A 574 12.59 -36.68 45.12
C ASP A 574 14.07 -36.35 44.92
N THR A 575 14.43 -35.09 45.16
CA THR A 575 15.75 -34.63 45.66
C THR A 575 15.71 -33.09 45.71
N ALA A 576 15.08 -32.57 46.76
CA ALA A 576 15.35 -31.22 47.25
C ALA A 576 16.39 -31.31 48.38
N ASP A 577 17.17 -30.23 48.49
CA ASP A 577 18.06 -29.81 49.58
C ASP A 577 19.51 -30.35 49.61
N ILE A 578 20.47 -29.42 49.47
CA ILE A 578 21.50 -29.09 50.48
C ILE A 578 22.36 -27.88 50.02
N GLU A 579 22.34 -26.85 50.88
CA GLU A 579 23.38 -25.88 51.30
C GLU A 579 24.13 -24.91 50.34
N GLN A 580 23.82 -23.62 50.54
CA GLN A 580 24.71 -22.53 50.96
C GLN A 580 26.25 -22.70 50.85
N CYS A 581 26.91 -21.79 50.11
CA CYS A 581 28.24 -21.29 50.47
C CYS A 581 28.48 -19.88 49.91
N SER A 582 29.02 -18.99 50.75
CA SER A 582 29.26 -17.57 50.51
C SER A 582 30.74 -17.26 50.26
N TYR A 583 31.00 -16.18 49.51
CA TYR A 583 32.17 -15.28 49.53
C TYR A 583 33.60 -15.82 49.23
N HIS A 584 34.25 -15.07 48.33
CA HIS A 584 35.69 -14.91 48.04
C HIS A 584 36.38 -15.80 46.98
N HIS A 585 36.81 -15.11 45.92
CA HIS A 585 37.92 -15.31 44.99
C HIS A 585 38.11 -16.65 44.24
N ALA A 586 38.30 -16.46 42.93
CA ALA A 586 39.02 -17.29 41.94
C ALA A 586 38.17 -18.05 40.90
N GLU A 587 38.56 -17.75 39.65
CA GLU A 587 38.23 -18.29 38.33
C GLU A 587 37.68 -19.72 38.22
N CYS A 588 36.68 -19.91 37.34
CA CYS A 588 36.41 -21.21 36.72
C CYS A 588 35.83 -21.03 35.29
N LYS A 589 36.59 -21.50 34.29
CA LYS A 589 36.18 -21.71 32.88
C LYS A 589 35.46 -23.07 32.73
N PRO A 590 34.58 -23.29 31.73
CA PRO A 590 34.15 -24.63 31.36
C PRO A 590 34.90 -25.18 30.14
N MET A 591 35.43 -26.39 30.29
CA MET A 591 35.84 -27.31 29.21
C MET A 591 34.83 -28.47 29.19
N GLY A 592 34.39 -28.89 28.00
CA GLY A 592 33.34 -29.89 27.82
C GLY A 592 33.81 -31.34 27.90
N VAL A 593 32.84 -32.26 28.01
CA VAL A 593 32.87 -33.66 27.57
C VAL A 593 31.42 -34.13 27.41
N MET A 594 31.03 -34.64 26.23
CA MET A 594 30.20 -35.85 26.13
C MET A 594 30.22 -36.42 24.70
N TRP A 595 31.08 -37.42 24.53
CA TRP A 595 31.10 -38.36 23.41
C TRP A 595 30.84 -39.74 24.00
N LYS A 596 29.66 -40.30 23.77
CA LYS A 596 29.33 -41.75 23.70
C LYS A 596 27.82 -41.95 23.88
N ILE A 597 27.15 -42.23 22.76
CA ILE A 597 26.13 -43.27 22.52
C ILE A 597 25.44 -42.85 21.20
N GLN A 598 26.19 -43.00 20.11
CA GLN A 598 25.66 -42.93 18.75
C GLN A 598 26.37 -44.00 17.90
N SER A 599 26.40 -45.22 18.42
CA SER A 599 26.72 -46.42 17.64
C SER A 599 26.02 -47.59 18.30
N LEU A 600 24.80 -47.89 17.84
CA LEU A 600 24.11 -49.18 17.89
C LEU A 600 22.63 -48.91 17.63
N LEU A 601 22.27 -48.79 16.34
CA LEU A 601 21.05 -49.33 15.73
C LEU A 601 20.96 -48.86 14.27
N SER A 602 22.02 -49.13 13.52
CA SER A 602 22.02 -49.21 12.05
C SER A 602 22.13 -50.67 11.65
N SER A 603 21.09 -51.48 11.90
CA SER A 603 21.03 -52.84 11.35
C SER A 603 19.61 -53.41 11.35
N LYS A 604 18.71 -52.80 10.58
CA LYS A 604 17.67 -53.50 9.82
C LYS A 604 16.87 -52.50 8.97
N LEU A 605 16.86 -52.77 7.67
CA LEU A 605 15.97 -52.26 6.60
C LEU A 605 16.67 -51.39 5.54
N LYS A 606 17.68 -52.00 4.89
CA LYS A 606 17.91 -51.89 3.44
C LYS A 606 17.19 -53.08 2.77
N ARG A 607 16.08 -52.81 2.07
CA ARG A 607 15.33 -53.62 1.07
C ARG A 607 13.91 -53.01 1.05
N ILE A 608 13.38 -52.38 0.01
CA ILE A 608 13.52 -52.48 -1.44
C ILE A 608 13.14 -51.11 -2.02
N SER A 609 14.01 -50.49 -2.83
CA SER A 609 13.63 -49.49 -3.82
C SER A 609 14.36 -49.85 -5.13
N TYR A 610 13.59 -50.36 -6.07
CA TYR A 610 13.88 -50.49 -7.49
C TYR A 610 12.57 -50.04 -8.12
N GLU A 611 12.52 -48.87 -8.75
CA GLU A 611 12.61 -48.66 -10.20
C GLU A 611 12.17 -47.18 -10.39
N HIS A 612 12.70 -46.29 -11.22
CA HIS A 612 13.47 -46.34 -12.46
C HIS A 612 14.28 -45.02 -12.56
N GLU A 613 15.56 -45.11 -12.94
CA GLU A 613 16.29 -44.05 -13.65
C GLU A 613 16.25 -44.40 -15.15
N HIS A 614 16.21 -43.38 -16.03
CA HIS A 614 17.16 -43.33 -17.14
C HIS A 614 17.25 -41.93 -17.76
N ILE A 615 18.47 -41.41 -17.71
CA ILE A 615 19.05 -40.28 -18.44
C ILE A 615 19.67 -40.81 -19.75
N ALA A 616 19.65 -40.00 -20.81
CA ALA A 616 20.69 -39.93 -21.85
C ALA A 616 20.82 -38.44 -22.24
N LEU A 617 21.84 -37.71 -21.77
CA LEU A 617 23.16 -37.47 -22.40
C LEU A 617 23.10 -37.01 -23.86
N LEU A 618 23.53 -35.76 -24.10
CA LEU A 618 24.52 -35.36 -25.12
C LEU A 618 24.83 -33.84 -24.96
N GLU A 619 26.06 -33.53 -24.53
CA GLU A 619 26.81 -32.30 -24.88
C GLU A 619 27.29 -32.40 -26.36
N PRO A 620 27.71 -31.33 -27.09
CA PRO A 620 28.63 -30.25 -26.67
C PRO A 620 28.17 -28.85 -27.21
N GLU A 621 28.87 -27.71 -27.22
CA GLU A 621 30.29 -27.33 -27.18
C GLU A 621 30.37 -25.80 -26.97
N SER A 622 31.51 -25.33 -26.46
CA SER A 622 31.90 -23.93 -26.19
C SER A 622 32.26 -23.11 -27.45
N VAL A 623 31.90 -21.82 -27.51
CA VAL A 623 32.68 -20.73 -28.16
C VAL A 623 32.33 -19.37 -27.52
N GLU A 624 33.36 -18.61 -27.13
CA GLU A 624 33.33 -17.21 -26.65
C GLU A 624 33.72 -16.23 -27.81
N PRO A 625 33.73 -14.89 -27.63
CA PRO A 625 32.98 -13.92 -28.44
C PRO A 625 33.84 -13.13 -29.46
N ASP A 626 33.22 -12.35 -30.36
CA ASP A 626 33.85 -11.14 -30.93
C ASP A 626 32.87 -10.19 -31.67
N GLU A 627 33.07 -8.90 -31.36
CA GLU A 627 33.03 -7.66 -32.17
C GLU A 627 31.85 -7.20 -33.07
N ALA A 628 31.37 -6.00 -32.72
CA ALA A 628 31.25 -4.77 -33.53
C ALA A 628 30.51 -4.75 -34.90
N SER A 629 29.51 -3.85 -35.00
CA SER A 629 29.31 -2.88 -36.11
C SER A 629 28.06 -2.02 -35.81
N GLU A 630 28.21 -0.72 -35.55
CA GLU A 630 28.10 0.37 -36.55
C GLU A 630 26.88 0.23 -37.47
N TRP A 631 25.83 1.03 -37.26
CA TRP A 631 25.06 1.64 -38.36
C TRP A 631 24.69 3.07 -38.01
N SER A 632 25.24 3.99 -38.80
CA SER A 632 24.88 5.39 -38.87
C SER A 632 23.93 5.64 -40.05
N VAL A 633 22.94 6.50 -39.80
CA VAL A 633 22.34 7.53 -40.67
C VAL A 633 22.04 7.18 -42.13
N ALA A 634 20.75 7.25 -42.49
CA ALA A 634 20.32 7.88 -43.74
C ALA A 634 18.95 8.54 -43.57
N THR A 635 18.97 9.87 -43.65
CA THR A 635 17.86 10.77 -43.93
C THR A 635 17.18 10.43 -45.25
N ASP A 636 15.85 10.59 -45.32
CA ASP A 636 15.26 11.10 -46.57
C ASP A 636 14.01 11.96 -46.32
N ARG A 637 13.94 13.06 -47.08
CA ARG A 637 12.87 14.04 -47.13
C ARG A 637 11.82 13.59 -48.15
N GLY A 638 10.54 13.90 -47.93
CA GLY A 638 9.52 13.77 -48.98
C GLY A 638 8.14 14.24 -48.52
N ALA A 639 7.61 15.25 -49.23
CA ALA A 639 6.40 16.02 -48.92
C ALA A 639 5.10 15.46 -49.55
N ALA A 640 3.97 16.07 -49.14
CA ALA A 640 2.60 16.01 -49.69
C ALA A 640 1.87 14.67 -49.45
N VAL A 641 0.64 14.62 -48.90
CA VAL A 641 -0.56 15.48 -48.99
C VAL A 641 -1.28 15.51 -47.65
#